data_AF-A0A925ML43-F1
#
_entry.id   AF-A0A925ML43-F1
#
_cell.length_a   1.000
_cell.length_b   1.000
_cell.length_c   1.000
_cell.angle_alpha   90.00
_cell.angle_beta   90.00
_cell.angle_gamma   90.00
#
_symmetry.space_group_name_H-M   'P 1'
#
loop_
_entity.id
_entity.type
_entity.pdbx_description
1 polymer ?
#
loop_
_entity_poly.entity_id
_entity_poly.type
_entity_poly.pdbx_seq_one_letter_code
_entity_poly.pdbx_strand_id
1 'polypeptide(L)'
;LTENASKLNPLHKHDLNVPTNWDDKVNGIKDTGLDKYIKQEGKAESVSDFLNKKFDNEKEHGDYLSKQRADRIEGKLGQTTAALKLAEAELAGRNQNSLYPNLKKPVETRAKDTTINPDFQSDYHPDLKTVRIGDSADNQGGGFERPRKKKSNFTFGFLIFMLIFFFFIGAGFYTYINLAQGTNTISTNKVDIKVTGPVNVKSGEVSDFIIDITNNNTSELILSDLVIQYPDGSKSPADRNQDLTNERISIGTIKPGQTIRQKNSIVFFGEQNVKKNIRYSYEFNINDSATIFKTDKDVGVFIAGSPINVVVNNVKEINNNQELTFNIDLSSNTEEVLKNIQLRVEYPFGYRLLEATPKPISDNNTWSFDSISPLSSTTIKLKGKFIGEVNVDKNFRFTLGIEDTKTKEMLTVLTTQDTQVAIRKPFVVTRLLIDGDSADMKAVTYDQNMKNDLVVTNNLPDAVTDVVVEVSLAGALIDRTSISSSDGFYDSNRDVIFWDKSLNTGLINIPPGESRELSFNMRTLSSSENLIKTLRRSSSDLVINVKAQRLSENRVPENIVASTKKQLRLQTDTVLYSNMAYDKGTYSPEVNKEVVYKYIGNISNTANTVKDVTFTAKLPPNATWKGVYGPNIPPASIKYNQSTRELTISLSDVEAGAGIDKPLREFYFKIGFIPTLTQSGQLPITIMNPTLTATDSFTGEKIQSKTNSMSTSVTTGQYSEVGGAVK
;
A
#
# COMPACT_ATOMS: atom_id res chain seq x y z
N LEU A 1 3.10 -18.21 15.16
CA LEU A 1 2.90 -17.19 16.22
C LEU A 1 3.85 -17.41 17.41
N THR A 2 3.96 -18.62 17.93
CA THR A 2 4.95 -19.02 18.96
C THR A 2 6.40 -18.79 18.55
N GLU A 3 6.71 -18.91 17.25
CA GLU A 3 8.04 -18.65 16.68
C GLU A 3 8.37 -17.14 16.49
N ASN A 4 7.35 -16.27 16.52
CA ASN A 4 7.55 -14.80 16.52
C ASN A 4 7.65 -14.24 17.96
N ALA A 5 7.09 -14.94 18.95
CA ALA A 5 7.19 -14.55 20.35
C ALA A 5 8.59 -14.76 20.95
N SER A 6 9.37 -15.73 20.45
CA SER A 6 10.76 -15.96 20.88
C SER A 6 11.77 -14.96 20.31
N LYS A 7 11.38 -14.14 19.32
CA LYS A 7 12.23 -13.08 18.73
C LYS A 7 11.95 -11.67 19.29
N LEU A 8 10.97 -11.53 20.19
CA LEU A 8 10.57 -10.25 20.78
C LEU A 8 11.11 -10.02 22.21
N ASN A 9 11.97 -10.91 22.70
CA ASN A 9 12.53 -10.85 24.05
C ASN A 9 14.07 -10.81 23.99
N PRO A 10 14.66 -9.72 23.45
CA PRO A 10 15.43 -8.83 24.32
C PRO A 10 15.44 -7.37 23.80
N LEU A 11 14.59 -6.50 24.35
CA LEU A 11 14.79 -5.06 24.30
C LEU A 11 14.73 -4.51 25.72
N HIS A 12 15.72 -4.90 26.52
CA HIS A 12 16.05 -4.23 27.77
C HIS A 12 17.21 -3.25 27.52
N LYS A 13 16.91 -1.96 27.67
CA LYS A 13 17.77 -0.91 28.24
C LYS A 13 19.05 -0.43 27.51
N HIS A 14 19.29 -0.74 26.23
CA HIS A 14 20.49 -0.20 25.53
C HIS A 14 20.33 0.50 24.17
N ASP A 15 19.12 0.65 23.59
CA ASP A 15 18.98 1.23 22.24
C ASP A 15 18.37 2.64 22.16
N LEU A 16 18.54 3.46 23.20
CA LEU A 16 18.37 4.92 23.07
C LEU A 16 19.75 5.59 23.14
N ASN A 17 20.46 5.57 22.02
CA ASN A 17 21.62 6.43 21.81
C ASN A 17 21.12 7.87 21.61
N VAL A 18 21.02 8.62 22.70
CA VAL A 18 20.92 10.08 22.67
C VAL A 18 22.29 10.61 22.19
N PRO A 19 22.36 11.54 21.22
CA PRO A 19 23.65 12.07 20.76
C PRO A 19 24.39 12.76 21.92
N THR A 20 25.55 12.23 22.33
CA THR A 20 26.43 12.76 23.38
C THR A 20 27.30 13.96 22.93
N ASN A 21 26.83 14.79 21.99
CA ASN A 21 27.66 15.84 21.40
C ASN A 21 27.09 17.26 21.56
N TRP A 22 26.34 17.53 22.63
CA TRP A 22 25.91 18.90 22.98
C TRP A 22 26.48 19.46 24.28
N ASP A 23 27.53 18.82 24.83
CA ASP A 23 28.24 19.34 26.01
C ASP A 23 29.63 19.95 25.71
N ASP A 24 30.17 19.85 24.49
CA ASP A 24 31.54 20.34 24.19
C ASP A 24 31.61 21.55 23.23
N LYS A 25 30.56 22.40 23.20
CA LYS A 25 30.62 23.71 22.51
C LYS A 25 30.07 24.89 23.31
N VAL A 26 30.23 24.87 24.65
CA VAL A 26 29.96 26.05 25.50
C VAL A 26 31.23 26.57 26.21
N ASN A 27 32.39 25.95 26.03
CA ASN A 27 33.66 26.50 26.53
C ASN A 27 34.41 27.26 25.43
N GLY A 28 33.84 28.37 24.97
CA GLY A 28 34.49 29.19 23.94
C GLY A 28 33.81 30.49 23.52
N ILE A 29 32.77 30.96 24.22
CA ILE A 29 32.19 32.29 23.96
C ILE A 29 32.48 33.16 25.17
N LYS A 30 33.55 33.95 25.06
CA LYS A 30 33.70 35.16 25.86
C LYS A 30 32.62 36.15 25.42
N ASP A 31 31.75 36.49 26.37
CA ASP A 31 31.10 37.79 26.52
C ASP A 31 30.21 38.28 25.36
N THR A 32 28.92 37.88 25.36
CA THR A 32 27.88 38.50 24.51
C THR A 32 26.55 38.80 25.23
N GLY A 33 26.54 38.91 26.56
CA GLY A 33 25.43 39.57 27.30
C GLY A 33 24.01 39.02 27.05
N LEU A 34 23.84 37.70 26.88
CA LEU A 34 22.55 37.08 26.53
C LEU A 34 21.72 36.55 27.71
N ASP A 35 22.13 36.79 28.96
CA ASP A 35 21.35 36.40 30.15
C ASP A 35 20.32 37.49 30.51
N LYS A 36 19.18 37.51 29.82
CA LYS A 36 18.04 38.36 30.20
C LYS A 36 16.92 37.54 30.82
N TYR A 37 16.56 37.86 32.06
CA TYR A 37 15.55 37.18 32.87
C TYR A 37 14.15 37.16 32.26
N ILE A 38 13.42 36.06 32.47
CA ILE A 38 11.98 35.96 32.25
C ILE A 38 11.29 36.20 33.60
N LYS A 39 10.29 37.10 33.64
CA LYS A 39 9.43 37.30 34.81
C LYS A 39 8.12 36.56 34.61
N GLN A 40 7.92 35.48 35.37
CA GLN A 40 6.62 34.86 35.56
C GLN A 40 6.31 34.90 37.06
N GLU A 41 5.12 35.39 37.43
CA GLU A 41 4.62 35.43 38.81
C GLU A 41 5.59 36.01 39.87
N GLY A 42 6.26 37.12 39.53
CA GLY A 42 7.01 37.92 40.51
C GLY A 42 8.39 37.39 40.91
N LYS A 43 8.90 36.31 40.31
CA LYS A 43 10.30 35.88 40.47
C LYS A 43 11.03 35.92 39.13
N ALA A 44 12.25 36.46 39.14
CA ALA A 44 13.11 36.54 37.96
C ALA A 44 13.90 35.22 37.83
N GLU A 45 13.69 34.50 36.75
CA GLU A 45 14.35 33.23 36.42
C GLU A 45 15.17 33.41 35.14
N SER A 46 16.33 32.74 35.03
CA SER A 46 17.16 32.79 33.83
C SER A 46 16.49 32.03 32.68
N VAL A 47 16.70 32.44 31.43
CA VAL A 47 16.09 31.76 30.26
C VAL A 47 16.52 30.30 30.17
N SER A 48 17.76 29.99 30.57
CA SER A 48 18.27 28.61 30.64
C SER A 48 17.53 27.77 31.67
N ASP A 49 17.26 28.30 32.86
CA ASP A 49 16.55 27.57 33.91
C ASP A 49 15.07 27.31 33.55
N PHE A 50 14.44 28.29 32.90
CA PHE A 50 13.07 28.15 32.39
C PHE A 50 12.94 27.05 31.35
N LEU A 51 13.88 27.01 30.41
CA LEU A 51 13.89 25.98 29.36
C LEU A 51 14.15 24.59 29.96
N ASN A 52 15.11 24.46 30.86
CA ASN A 52 15.41 23.17 31.52
C ASN A 52 14.18 22.62 32.28
N LYS A 53 13.48 23.45 33.06
CA LYS A 53 12.23 23.03 33.73
C LYS A 53 11.14 22.60 32.76
N LYS A 54 11.00 23.30 31.63
CA LYS A 54 9.98 22.97 30.64
C LYS A 54 10.29 21.63 29.95
N PHE A 55 11.55 21.35 29.68
CA PHE A 55 11.99 20.06 29.12
C PHE A 55 11.87 18.91 30.13
N ASP A 56 12.13 19.13 31.41
CA ASP A 56 11.92 18.12 32.45
C ASP A 56 10.43 17.77 32.63
N ASN A 57 9.53 18.76 32.56
CA ASN A 57 8.09 18.54 32.59
C ASN A 57 7.57 17.75 31.37
N GLU A 58 8.12 17.97 30.18
CA GLU A 58 7.78 17.20 28.97
C GLU A 58 8.30 15.75 29.06
N LYS A 59 9.41 15.52 29.75
CA LYS A 59 9.99 14.18 29.98
C LYS A 59 9.11 13.34 30.92
N GLU A 60 8.59 13.92 32.00
CA GLU A 60 7.62 13.24 32.88
C GLU A 60 6.27 12.95 32.18
N HIS A 61 5.79 13.86 31.32
CA HIS A 61 4.56 13.64 30.53
C HIS A 61 4.74 12.55 29.46
N GLY A 62 5.93 12.47 28.85
CA GLY A 62 6.28 11.42 27.89
C GLY A 62 6.27 10.01 28.49
N ASP A 63 6.80 9.86 29.71
CA ASP A 63 6.82 8.60 30.45
C ASP A 63 5.41 8.18 30.93
N TYR A 64 4.55 9.14 31.29
CA TYR A 64 3.16 8.86 31.66
C TYR A 64 2.30 8.35 30.48
N LEU A 65 2.44 8.98 29.31
CA LEU A 65 1.72 8.59 28.08
C LEU A 65 2.18 7.24 27.53
N SER A 66 3.47 6.93 27.65
CA SER A 66 4.01 5.63 27.24
C SER A 66 3.58 4.51 28.21
N LYS A 67 3.50 4.78 29.52
CA LYS A 67 2.91 3.85 30.49
C LYS A 67 1.42 3.59 30.26
N GLN A 68 0.61 4.63 30.02
CA GLN A 68 -0.80 4.46 29.66
C GLN A 68 -1.01 3.67 28.35
N ARG A 69 -0.10 3.83 27.37
CA ARG A 69 -0.14 3.03 26.13
C ARG A 69 0.20 1.56 26.40
N ALA A 70 1.20 1.28 27.24
CA ALA A 70 1.56 -0.07 27.65
C ALA A 70 0.40 -0.78 28.37
N ASP A 71 -0.21 -0.12 29.37
CA ASP A 71 -1.34 -0.68 30.12
C ASP A 71 -2.56 -0.96 29.22
N ARG A 72 -2.81 -0.10 28.22
CA ARG A 72 -3.89 -0.29 27.25
C ARG A 72 -3.62 -1.45 26.29
N ILE A 73 -2.35 -1.70 25.95
CA ILE A 73 -1.94 -2.84 25.12
C ILE A 73 -2.05 -4.14 25.91
N GLU A 74 -1.62 -4.17 27.17
CA GLU A 74 -1.79 -5.35 28.05
C GLU A 74 -3.28 -5.68 28.25
N GLY A 75 -4.13 -4.68 28.49
CA GLY A 75 -5.58 -4.88 28.60
C GLY A 75 -6.20 -5.49 27.35
N LYS A 76 -5.81 -5.00 26.16
CA LYS A 76 -6.26 -5.58 24.88
C LYS A 76 -5.71 -7.00 24.67
N LEU A 77 -4.47 -7.26 25.06
CA LEU A 77 -3.88 -8.60 24.96
C LEU A 77 -4.63 -9.60 25.85
N GLY A 78 -4.97 -9.21 27.08
CA GLY A 78 -5.78 -10.01 28.00
C GLY A 78 -7.18 -10.31 27.46
N GLN A 79 -7.86 -9.32 26.87
CA GLN A 79 -9.16 -9.52 26.21
C GLN A 79 -9.07 -10.49 25.03
N THR A 80 -8.00 -10.39 24.23
CA THR A 80 -7.79 -11.26 23.08
C THR A 80 -7.49 -12.70 23.52
N THR A 81 -6.70 -12.88 24.59
CA THR A 81 -6.43 -14.20 25.19
C THR A 81 -7.70 -14.82 25.78
N ALA A 82 -8.55 -14.02 26.42
CA ALA A 82 -9.84 -14.49 26.94
C ALA A 82 -10.79 -14.91 25.81
N ALA A 83 -10.88 -14.13 24.73
CA ALA A 83 -11.66 -14.47 23.54
C ALA A 83 -11.14 -15.74 22.85
N LEU A 84 -9.82 -15.94 22.80
CA LEU A 84 -9.21 -17.16 22.25
C LEU A 84 -9.56 -18.38 23.10
N LYS A 85 -9.46 -18.28 24.43
CA LYS A 85 -9.87 -19.37 25.34
C LYS A 85 -11.36 -19.69 25.25
N LEU A 86 -12.21 -18.69 25.06
CA LEU A 86 -13.65 -18.87 24.84
C LEU A 86 -13.92 -19.60 23.52
N ALA A 87 -13.24 -19.20 22.44
CA ALA A 87 -13.35 -19.85 21.14
C ALA A 87 -12.82 -21.29 21.17
N GLU A 88 -11.73 -21.56 21.89
CA GLU A 88 -11.20 -22.91 22.10
C GLU A 88 -12.17 -23.79 22.92
N ALA A 89 -12.82 -23.23 23.94
CA ALA A 89 -13.85 -23.91 24.72
C ALA A 89 -15.11 -24.21 23.89
N GLU A 90 -15.53 -23.28 23.02
CA GLU A 90 -16.65 -23.49 22.07
C GLU A 90 -16.32 -24.56 21.03
N LEU A 91 -15.07 -24.63 20.54
CA LEU A 91 -14.60 -25.68 19.63
C LEU A 91 -14.52 -27.04 20.31
N ALA A 92 -14.09 -27.09 21.57
CA ALA A 92 -14.07 -28.32 22.37
C ALA A 92 -15.50 -28.82 22.68
N GLY A 93 -16.45 -27.91 22.89
CA GLY A 93 -17.86 -28.23 23.13
C GLY A 93 -18.63 -28.74 21.90
N ARG A 94 -18.22 -28.36 20.67
CA ARG A 94 -18.84 -28.86 19.43
C ARG A 94 -18.43 -30.27 19.04
N ASN A 95 -17.41 -30.85 19.67
CA ASN A 95 -16.84 -32.14 19.27
C ASN A 95 -17.47 -33.37 19.97
N GLN A 96 -18.67 -33.24 20.56
CA GLN A 96 -19.39 -34.37 21.17
C GLN A 96 -20.81 -34.63 20.69
N ASN A 97 -21.32 -34.01 19.62
CA ASN A 97 -22.58 -34.48 19.01
C ASN A 97 -22.55 -34.47 17.47
N SER A 98 -22.56 -35.70 16.95
CA SER A 98 -22.62 -36.20 15.57
C SER A 98 -23.05 -35.24 14.45
N LEU A 99 -22.13 -34.97 13.53
CA LEU A 99 -22.43 -34.78 12.11
C LEU A 99 -21.75 -35.95 11.37
N TYR A 100 -22.54 -36.71 10.60
CA TYR A 100 -22.17 -37.86 9.74
C TYR A 100 -22.00 -39.25 10.42
N PRO A 101 -23.05 -40.09 10.47
CA PRO A 101 -22.95 -41.41 11.09
C PRO A 101 -22.48 -42.55 10.15
N ASN A 102 -22.24 -42.34 8.86
CA ASN A 102 -21.88 -43.44 7.96
C ASN A 102 -20.80 -43.09 6.94
N LEU A 103 -19.53 -43.27 7.32
CA LEU A 103 -18.40 -43.45 6.41
C LEU A 103 -17.32 -44.31 7.12
N LYS A 104 -17.47 -45.63 7.07
CA LYS A 104 -16.40 -46.65 7.19
C LYS A 104 -16.19 -47.17 5.76
N LYS A 105 -15.02 -47.50 5.21
CA LYS A 105 -13.61 -47.63 5.62
C LYS A 105 -12.78 -47.72 4.30
N PRO A 106 -11.43 -47.70 4.33
CA PRO A 106 -10.58 -47.37 3.18
C PRO A 106 -10.28 -48.57 2.26
N VAL A 107 -9.99 -48.29 0.99
CA VAL A 107 -9.45 -49.27 0.03
C VAL A 107 -8.03 -48.85 -0.36
N GLU A 108 -7.07 -49.70 -0.04
CA GLU A 108 -5.71 -49.70 -0.55
C GLU A 108 -5.69 -50.15 -2.02
N THR A 109 -4.90 -49.44 -2.84
CA THR A 109 -4.57 -49.83 -4.21
C THR A 109 -3.32 -50.72 -4.26
N ARG A 110 -3.38 -51.87 -4.95
CA ARG A 110 -2.26 -52.36 -5.77
C ARG A 110 -2.65 -53.40 -6.84
N ALA A 111 -2.42 -52.99 -8.10
CA ALA A 111 -1.92 -53.70 -9.29
C ALA A 111 -2.14 -55.22 -9.49
N LYS A 112 -2.68 -55.62 -10.65
CA LYS A 112 -1.92 -56.12 -11.83
C LYS A 112 -2.81 -56.75 -12.93
N ASP A 113 -2.34 -56.55 -14.17
CA ASP A 113 -2.34 -57.40 -15.37
C ASP A 113 -3.64 -57.89 -16.07
N THR A 114 -3.87 -57.27 -17.24
CA THR A 114 -3.95 -57.84 -18.61
C THR A 114 -4.32 -59.33 -18.79
N THR A 115 -5.40 -59.64 -19.51
CA THR A 115 -5.44 -60.24 -20.88
C THR A 115 -6.81 -60.83 -21.30
N ILE A 116 -7.31 -60.39 -22.47
CA ILE A 116 -7.78 -61.17 -23.65
C ILE A 116 -9.08 -62.03 -23.56
N ASN A 117 -10.11 -61.54 -24.29
CA ASN A 117 -10.99 -62.23 -25.28
C ASN A 117 -12.05 -63.27 -24.81
N PRO A 118 -12.98 -63.76 -25.67
CA PRO A 118 -14.31 -63.18 -25.86
C PRO A 118 -15.47 -64.22 -25.81
N ASP A 119 -16.68 -63.72 -26.07
CA ASP A 119 -17.82 -64.39 -26.71
C ASP A 119 -18.68 -65.45 -25.99
N PHE A 120 -19.96 -65.30 -26.33
CA PHE A 120 -21.01 -66.31 -26.51
C PHE A 120 -21.95 -66.66 -25.33
N GLN A 121 -23.14 -66.06 -25.44
CA GLN A 121 -24.47 -66.67 -25.52
C GLN A 121 -24.80 -67.99 -24.80
N SER A 122 -26.00 -67.92 -24.21
CA SER A 122 -27.09 -68.92 -24.11
C SER A 122 -27.36 -69.61 -22.77
N ASP A 123 -28.68 -69.70 -22.52
CA ASP A 123 -29.43 -70.64 -21.70
C ASP A 123 -29.70 -70.34 -20.21
N TYR A 124 -30.91 -69.79 -19.98
CA TYR A 124 -32.03 -70.38 -19.21
C TYR A 124 -31.66 -71.28 -18.01
N HIS A 125 -32.11 -71.05 -16.76
CA HIS A 125 -33.49 -71.04 -16.18
C HIS A 125 -33.33 -70.92 -14.62
N PRO A 126 -34.38 -70.88 -13.77
CA PRO A 126 -35.73 -70.31 -13.87
C PRO A 126 -36.17 -69.50 -12.60
N ASP A 127 -37.36 -68.87 -12.71
CA ASP A 127 -38.40 -68.73 -11.66
C ASP A 127 -38.20 -67.74 -10.47
N LEU A 128 -39.17 -66.91 -10.03
CA LEU A 128 -40.63 -66.88 -10.14
C LEU A 128 -41.19 -65.48 -9.73
N LYS A 129 -42.29 -65.10 -10.41
CA LYS A 129 -43.41 -64.21 -10.00
C LYS A 129 -43.22 -62.68 -9.99
N THR A 130 -43.62 -62.07 -11.11
CA THR A 130 -44.25 -60.76 -11.20
C THR A 130 -45.76 -60.92 -11.43
N VAL A 131 -46.57 -60.03 -10.84
CA VAL A 131 -47.93 -59.70 -11.32
C VAL A 131 -48.13 -58.18 -11.18
N ARG A 132 -48.51 -57.56 -12.30
CA ARG A 132 -48.92 -56.16 -12.51
C ARG A 132 -50.43 -55.99 -12.28
N ILE A 133 -50.87 -54.77 -11.92
CA ILE A 133 -52.18 -54.16 -12.26
C ILE A 133 -51.96 -52.63 -12.21
N GLY A 134 -52.39 -51.75 -13.13
CA GLY A 134 -53.18 -51.87 -14.36
C GLY A 134 -53.75 -50.48 -14.71
N ASP A 135 -53.49 -50.02 -15.94
CA ASP A 135 -54.09 -48.84 -16.57
C ASP A 135 -55.47 -49.16 -17.18
N SER A 136 -56.27 -48.11 -17.34
CA SER A 136 -57.60 -48.05 -17.94
C SER A 136 -57.65 -48.42 -19.43
N ALA A 137 -58.69 -49.15 -19.86
CA ALA A 137 -59.30 -49.04 -21.19
C ALA A 137 -60.68 -49.73 -21.25
N ASP A 138 -61.57 -49.14 -22.03
CA ASP A 138 -63.01 -49.42 -22.16
C ASP A 138 -63.41 -50.73 -22.87
N ASN A 139 -64.59 -51.20 -22.43
CA ASN A 139 -65.65 -51.98 -23.08
C ASN A 139 -65.52 -52.40 -24.56
N GLN A 140 -65.75 -53.70 -24.85
CA GLN A 140 -66.95 -54.34 -25.48
C GLN A 140 -66.82 -55.85 -25.18
N GLY A 141 -67.79 -56.72 -24.89
CA GLY A 141 -69.19 -56.90 -25.28
C GLY A 141 -69.38 -58.40 -25.58
N GLY A 142 -70.25 -59.12 -24.84
CA GLY A 142 -70.56 -60.55 -25.10
C GLY A 142 -71.26 -61.24 -23.92
N GLY A 143 -72.50 -61.73 -24.13
CA GLY A 143 -73.46 -62.07 -23.06
C GLY A 143 -73.65 -63.54 -22.65
N PHE A 144 -74.60 -63.69 -21.70
CA PHE A 144 -75.38 -64.86 -21.23
C PHE A 144 -74.58 -66.04 -20.60
N GLU A 145 -74.82 -66.46 -19.34
CA GLU A 145 -75.99 -67.19 -18.81
C GLU A 145 -75.95 -67.29 -17.25
N ARG A 146 -77.10 -67.55 -16.60
CA ARG A 146 -77.25 -67.72 -15.12
C ARG A 146 -77.19 -69.20 -14.73
N PRO A 147 -76.85 -69.57 -13.47
CA PRO A 147 -77.93 -69.89 -12.52
C PRO A 147 -77.68 -69.63 -11.00
N ARG A 148 -78.81 -69.34 -10.35
CA ARG A 148 -79.36 -69.70 -9.01
C ARG A 148 -78.63 -69.49 -7.66
N LYS A 149 -79.44 -68.92 -6.75
CA LYS A 149 -79.29 -68.53 -5.33
C LYS A 149 -78.92 -69.65 -4.34
N LYS A 150 -78.25 -69.27 -3.25
CA LYS A 150 -78.39 -69.88 -1.91
C LYS A 150 -78.40 -68.79 -0.83
N LYS A 151 -79.46 -68.73 -0.01
CA LYS A 151 -79.62 -67.80 1.13
C LYS A 151 -78.90 -68.35 2.36
N SER A 152 -78.32 -67.47 3.18
CA SER A 152 -77.82 -67.73 4.53
C SER A 152 -78.46 -66.73 5.50
N ASN A 153 -78.90 -67.20 6.67
CA ASN A 153 -79.77 -66.48 7.60
C ASN A 153 -78.96 -65.61 8.58
N PHE A 154 -79.48 -64.40 8.82
CA PHE A 154 -78.90 -63.35 9.66
C PHE A 154 -79.39 -63.50 11.11
N THR A 155 -78.48 -63.59 12.09
CA THR A 155 -78.82 -63.81 13.50
C THR A 155 -79.01 -62.50 14.28
N PHE A 156 -79.93 -62.52 15.24
CA PHE A 156 -80.42 -61.40 16.06
C PHE A 156 -79.31 -60.55 16.74
N GLY A 157 -78.13 -61.12 17.01
CA GLY A 157 -76.99 -60.41 17.57
C GLY A 157 -76.43 -59.28 16.69
N PHE A 158 -76.58 -59.38 15.36
CA PHE A 158 -76.15 -58.32 14.44
C PHE A 158 -77.02 -57.06 14.58
N LEU A 159 -78.30 -57.22 14.90
CA LEU A 159 -79.23 -56.09 15.02
C LEU A 159 -78.89 -55.22 16.24
N ILE A 160 -78.55 -55.84 17.37
CA ILE A 160 -78.16 -55.12 18.60
C ILE A 160 -76.81 -54.43 18.41
N PHE A 161 -75.84 -55.10 17.77
CA PHE A 161 -74.55 -54.49 17.45
C PHE A 161 -74.71 -53.25 16.54
N MET A 162 -75.55 -53.34 15.51
CA MET A 162 -75.85 -52.18 14.64
C MET A 162 -76.49 -51.02 15.40
N LEU A 163 -77.42 -51.29 16.33
CA LEU A 163 -78.09 -50.24 17.09
C LEU A 163 -77.11 -49.49 18.01
N ILE A 164 -76.22 -50.22 18.69
CA ILE A 164 -75.17 -49.64 19.53
C ILE A 164 -74.14 -48.88 18.67
N PHE A 165 -73.76 -49.46 17.53
CA PHE A 165 -72.83 -48.83 16.59
C PHE A 165 -73.37 -47.51 16.03
N PHE A 166 -74.64 -47.46 15.63
CA PHE A 166 -75.28 -46.22 15.18
C PHE A 166 -75.47 -45.20 16.30
N PHE A 167 -75.72 -45.63 17.54
CA PHE A 167 -75.78 -44.72 18.68
C PHE A 167 -74.42 -44.05 18.96
N PHE A 168 -73.32 -44.81 18.96
CA PHE A 168 -71.99 -44.24 19.18
C PHE A 168 -71.51 -43.38 17.99
N ILE A 169 -71.86 -43.75 16.75
CA ILE A 169 -71.62 -42.88 15.59
C ILE A 169 -72.44 -41.59 15.72
N GLY A 170 -73.71 -41.67 16.11
CA GLY A 170 -74.57 -40.51 16.31
C GLY A 170 -74.08 -39.60 17.44
N ALA A 171 -73.67 -40.16 18.57
CA ALA A 171 -73.10 -39.43 19.68
C ALA A 171 -71.74 -38.82 19.32
N GLY A 172 -70.90 -39.56 18.60
CA GLY A 172 -69.63 -39.07 18.04
C GLY A 172 -69.84 -37.93 17.05
N PHE A 173 -70.86 -38.03 16.19
CA PHE A 173 -71.21 -36.99 15.23
C PHE A 173 -71.80 -35.75 15.91
N TYR A 174 -72.65 -35.93 16.93
CA TYR A 174 -73.23 -34.84 17.71
C TYR A 174 -72.18 -34.09 18.55
N THR A 175 -71.25 -34.82 19.17
CA THR A 175 -70.11 -34.24 19.89
C THR A 175 -69.13 -33.57 18.93
N TYR A 176 -68.85 -34.15 17.76
CA TYR A 176 -68.06 -33.51 16.71
C TYR A 176 -68.70 -32.21 16.22
N ILE A 177 -70.02 -32.18 15.97
CA ILE A 177 -70.72 -30.95 15.57
C ILE A 177 -70.67 -29.89 16.67
N ASN A 178 -70.92 -30.25 17.94
CA ASN A 178 -70.87 -29.26 19.03
C ASN A 178 -69.45 -28.78 19.33
N LEU A 179 -68.42 -29.62 19.15
CA LEU A 179 -67.02 -29.23 19.32
C LEU A 179 -66.50 -28.42 18.12
N ALA A 180 -66.93 -28.75 16.89
CA ALA A 180 -66.55 -28.04 15.66
C ALA A 180 -67.29 -26.72 15.48
N GLN A 181 -68.50 -26.56 16.02
CA GLN A 181 -69.21 -25.27 16.02
C GLN A 181 -68.63 -24.29 17.05
N GLY A 182 -67.77 -24.75 17.96
CA GLY A 182 -67.09 -23.94 18.95
C GLY A 182 -68.07 -23.32 19.96
N THR A 183 -67.82 -23.51 21.25
CA THR A 183 -68.37 -22.58 22.24
C THR A 183 -67.96 -21.17 21.83
N ASN A 184 -68.84 -20.19 22.10
CA ASN A 184 -68.80 -18.78 21.71
C ASN A 184 -67.57 -18.05 22.30
N THR A 185 -66.38 -18.52 21.93
CA THR A 185 -65.07 -18.14 22.43
C THR A 185 -64.54 -17.08 21.48
N ILE A 186 -64.34 -15.90 22.04
CA ILE A 186 -63.86 -14.73 21.32
C ILE A 186 -62.40 -15.03 20.95
N SER A 187 -62.07 -14.89 19.67
CA SER A 187 -60.78 -15.33 19.12
C SER A 187 -60.10 -14.16 18.40
N THR A 188 -58.81 -14.01 18.63
CA THR A 188 -57.94 -13.08 17.88
C THR A 188 -57.95 -13.38 16.37
N ASN A 189 -58.21 -14.63 15.98
CA ASN A 189 -58.30 -15.06 14.59
C ASN A 189 -59.59 -14.57 13.89
N LYS A 190 -60.57 -14.05 14.63
CA LYS A 190 -61.80 -13.45 14.10
C LYS A 190 -61.68 -11.93 13.94
N VAL A 191 -60.50 -11.35 14.13
CA VAL A 191 -60.20 -9.97 13.75
C VAL A 191 -59.39 -10.00 12.45
N ASP A 192 -59.96 -9.50 11.36
CA ASP A 192 -59.28 -9.45 10.06
C ASP A 192 -58.67 -8.07 9.82
N ILE A 193 -57.37 -8.04 9.50
CA ILE A 193 -56.62 -6.83 9.16
C ILE A 193 -56.21 -6.94 7.69
N LYS A 194 -56.85 -6.13 6.85
CA LYS A 194 -56.54 -6.04 5.42
C LYS A 194 -55.87 -4.70 5.13
N VAL A 195 -54.63 -4.75 4.67
CA VAL A 195 -53.89 -3.56 4.25
C VAL A 195 -53.81 -3.53 2.73
N THR A 196 -54.23 -2.41 2.13
CA THR A 196 -54.17 -2.16 0.69
C THR A 196 -53.27 -0.98 0.42
N GLY A 197 -52.27 -1.14 -0.45
CA GLY A 197 -51.30 -0.10 -0.78
C GLY A 197 -50.31 -0.54 -1.87
N PRO A 198 -49.38 0.32 -2.28
CA PRO A 198 -48.37 0.00 -3.27
C PRO A 198 -47.38 -1.04 -2.73
N VAL A 199 -47.04 -2.02 -3.56
CA VAL A 199 -45.98 -3.03 -3.26
C VAL A 199 -44.59 -2.56 -3.66
N ASN A 200 -44.52 -1.57 -4.55
CA ASN A 200 -43.30 -0.89 -4.98
C ASN A 200 -43.48 0.61 -4.75
N VAL A 201 -42.56 1.24 -4.03
CA VAL A 201 -42.61 2.65 -3.67
C VAL A 201 -41.37 3.35 -4.21
N LYS A 202 -41.53 4.56 -4.74
CA LYS A 202 -40.38 5.39 -5.13
C LYS A 202 -39.83 6.08 -3.89
N SER A 203 -38.49 6.14 -3.77
CA SER A 203 -37.87 6.79 -2.64
C SER A 203 -38.20 8.29 -2.63
N GLY A 204 -38.61 8.82 -1.48
CA GLY A 204 -38.96 10.24 -1.31
C GLY A 204 -40.41 10.62 -1.65
N GLU A 205 -41.18 9.74 -2.31
CA GLU A 205 -42.60 10.00 -2.65
C GLU A 205 -43.57 9.46 -1.59
N VAL A 206 -44.69 10.16 -1.37
CA VAL A 206 -45.73 9.76 -0.41
C VAL A 206 -46.41 8.48 -0.89
N SER A 207 -46.43 7.48 -0.01
CA SER A 207 -47.09 6.20 -0.21
C SER A 207 -48.23 6.05 0.79
N ASP A 208 -49.43 5.82 0.27
CA ASP A 208 -50.65 5.67 1.07
C ASP A 208 -51.01 4.20 1.23
N PHE A 209 -51.33 3.81 2.47
CA PHE A 209 -51.85 2.51 2.86
C PHE A 209 -53.22 2.68 3.50
N ILE A 210 -54.17 1.84 3.09
CA ILE A 210 -55.51 1.76 3.65
C ILE A 210 -55.59 0.49 4.49
N ILE A 211 -55.91 0.64 5.76
CA ILE A 211 -56.03 -0.45 6.73
C ILE A 211 -57.51 -0.63 7.06
N ASP A 212 -58.08 -1.75 6.64
CA ASP A 212 -59.43 -2.17 6.98
C ASP A 212 -59.36 -3.21 8.11
N ILE A 213 -59.95 -2.88 9.27
CA ILE A 213 -60.00 -3.74 10.45
C ILE A 213 -61.44 -4.20 10.64
N THR A 214 -61.70 -5.50 10.50
CA THR A 214 -63.05 -6.07 10.58
C THR A 214 -63.20 -6.96 11.80
N ASN A 215 -64.20 -6.69 12.63
CA ASN A 215 -64.53 -7.53 13.77
C ASN A 215 -65.54 -8.63 13.35
N ASN A 216 -65.06 -9.86 13.16
CA ASN A 216 -65.92 -11.02 12.90
C ASN A 216 -66.26 -11.81 14.18
N ASN A 217 -65.99 -11.24 15.37
CA ASN A 217 -66.45 -11.82 16.64
C ASN A 217 -67.91 -11.46 16.92
N THR A 218 -68.54 -12.22 17.81
CA THR A 218 -69.90 -11.99 18.31
C THR A 218 -69.96 -10.95 19.43
N SER A 219 -68.81 -10.47 19.92
CA SER A 219 -68.67 -9.48 20.99
C SER A 219 -67.99 -8.20 20.50
N GLU A 220 -68.25 -7.09 21.19
CA GLU A 220 -67.61 -5.80 20.92
C GLU A 220 -66.13 -5.83 21.31
N LEU A 221 -65.28 -5.23 20.47
CA LEU A 221 -63.87 -4.98 20.78
C LEU A 221 -63.78 -3.56 21.34
N ILE A 222 -63.39 -3.41 22.59
CA ILE A 222 -63.36 -2.13 23.32
C ILE A 222 -61.92 -1.68 23.57
N LEU A 223 -61.71 -0.38 23.80
CA LEU A 223 -60.40 0.23 24.06
C LEU A 223 -59.36 -0.17 23.01
N SER A 224 -59.75 -0.16 21.74
CA SER A 224 -58.90 -0.71 20.68
C SER A 224 -57.95 0.34 20.11
N ASP A 225 -56.71 -0.06 19.85
CA ASP A 225 -55.64 0.75 19.28
C ASP A 225 -55.00 0.04 18.07
N LEU A 226 -54.65 0.81 17.05
CA LEU A 226 -53.78 0.37 15.97
C LEU A 226 -52.36 0.89 16.22
N VAL A 227 -51.41 -0.01 16.41
CA VAL A 227 -49.99 0.29 16.57
C VAL A 227 -49.28 -0.02 15.26
N ILE A 228 -48.60 0.97 14.69
CA ILE A 228 -47.87 0.86 13.43
C ILE A 228 -46.39 0.99 13.76
N GLN A 229 -45.61 -0.02 13.40
CA GLN A 229 -44.15 0.01 13.48
C GLN A 229 -43.58 0.16 12.07
N TYR A 230 -42.82 1.23 11.89
CA TYR A 230 -42.23 1.62 10.62
C TYR A 230 -40.80 1.11 10.50
N PRO A 231 -40.36 0.76 9.27
CA PRO A 231 -38.98 0.40 9.02
C PRO A 231 -38.08 1.66 8.97
N ASP A 232 -36.78 1.48 9.24
CA ASP A 232 -35.81 2.58 9.17
C ASP A 232 -35.83 3.30 7.82
N GLY A 233 -35.68 4.62 7.84
CA GLY A 233 -35.80 5.49 6.66
C GLY A 233 -37.25 5.90 6.35
N SER A 234 -38.22 5.59 7.22
CA SER A 234 -39.60 6.07 7.10
C SER A 234 -39.74 7.48 7.66
N LYS A 235 -40.29 8.41 6.88
CA LYS A 235 -40.50 9.81 7.25
C LYS A 235 -41.97 10.21 7.20
N SER A 236 -42.33 11.19 8.05
CA SER A 236 -43.67 11.76 8.06
C SER A 236 -43.97 12.51 6.74
N PRO A 237 -45.19 12.36 6.19
CA PRO A 237 -45.72 13.21 5.10
C PRO A 237 -45.77 14.70 5.43
N ALA A 238 -46.08 15.03 6.69
CA ALA A 238 -46.30 16.41 7.11
C ALA A 238 -45.00 17.13 7.47
N ASP A 239 -44.02 16.41 8.04
CA ASP A 239 -42.68 16.92 8.31
C ASP A 239 -41.63 15.89 7.91
N ARG A 240 -40.89 16.18 6.83
CA ARG A 240 -39.85 15.29 6.29
C ARG A 240 -38.66 15.08 7.23
N ASN A 241 -38.50 15.93 8.25
CA ASN A 241 -37.44 15.77 9.23
C ASN A 241 -37.83 14.80 10.35
N GLN A 242 -39.13 14.54 10.52
CA GLN A 242 -39.64 13.64 11.54
C GLN A 242 -39.56 12.19 11.07
N ASP A 243 -38.68 11.41 11.70
CA ASP A 243 -38.65 9.96 11.56
C ASP A 243 -39.92 9.33 12.13
N LEU A 244 -40.49 8.41 11.36
CA LEU A 244 -41.54 7.52 11.83
C LEU A 244 -40.89 6.24 12.32
N THR A 245 -41.11 5.92 13.60
CA THR A 245 -40.62 4.68 14.24
C THR A 245 -41.78 3.84 14.70
N ASN A 246 -42.60 4.37 15.60
CA ASN A 246 -43.87 3.78 16.01
C ASN A 246 -44.96 4.86 16.08
N GLU A 247 -46.19 4.49 15.75
CA GLU A 247 -47.37 5.32 15.90
C GLU A 247 -48.49 4.49 16.53
N ARG A 248 -49.26 5.09 17.44
CA ARG A 248 -50.42 4.45 18.06
C ARG A 248 -51.65 5.31 17.79
N ILE A 249 -52.64 4.74 17.13
CA ILE A 249 -53.88 5.39 16.74
C ILE A 249 -55.02 4.75 17.52
N SER A 250 -55.76 5.55 18.30
CA SER A 250 -56.92 5.03 19.02
C SER A 250 -58.11 4.86 18.09
N ILE A 251 -58.65 3.64 18.06
CA ILE A 251 -59.76 3.23 17.18
C ILE A 251 -61.10 3.23 17.94
N GLY A 252 -61.06 2.98 19.25
CA GLY A 252 -62.24 2.95 20.11
C GLY A 252 -62.95 1.59 20.09
N THR A 253 -64.29 1.61 20.04
CA THR A 253 -65.11 0.39 20.07
C THR A 253 -65.51 -0.05 18.67
N ILE A 254 -65.28 -1.32 18.33
CA ILE A 254 -65.73 -1.95 17.07
C ILE A 254 -66.80 -3.00 17.37
N LYS A 255 -68.01 -2.78 16.85
CA LYS A 255 -69.15 -3.69 17.03
C LYS A 255 -68.99 -4.99 16.21
N PRO A 256 -69.68 -6.08 16.58
CA PRO A 256 -69.76 -7.28 15.76
C PRO A 256 -70.12 -6.99 14.30
N GLY A 257 -69.36 -7.51 13.36
CA GLY A 257 -69.52 -7.33 11.91
C GLY A 257 -69.10 -5.95 11.38
N GLN A 258 -68.66 -5.02 12.23
CA GLN A 258 -68.24 -3.69 11.81
C GLN A 258 -66.81 -3.71 11.26
N THR A 259 -66.57 -2.93 10.20
CA THR A 259 -65.24 -2.61 9.67
C THR A 259 -64.92 -1.15 9.92
N ILE A 260 -63.73 -0.88 10.47
CA ILE A 260 -63.16 0.47 10.55
C ILE A 260 -62.04 0.59 9.53
N ARG A 261 -62.00 1.72 8.83
CA ARG A 261 -60.97 2.05 7.85
C ARG A 261 -60.06 3.15 8.41
N GLN A 262 -58.75 2.92 8.34
CA GLN A 262 -57.72 3.90 8.65
C GLN A 262 -56.83 4.15 7.44
N LYS A 263 -56.36 5.39 7.30
CA LYS A 263 -55.38 5.78 6.29
C LYS A 263 -54.05 6.03 6.98
N ASN A 264 -52.99 5.45 6.41
CA ASN A 264 -51.63 5.64 6.83
C ASN A 264 -50.82 6.16 5.63
N SER A 265 -50.01 7.19 5.82
CA SER A 265 -49.21 7.80 4.76
C SER A 265 -47.76 7.86 5.20
N ILE A 266 -46.84 7.36 4.38
CA ILE A 266 -45.42 7.22 4.71
C ILE A 266 -44.57 7.68 3.54
N VAL A 267 -43.39 8.24 3.81
CA VAL A 267 -42.34 8.35 2.80
C VAL A 267 -41.16 7.46 3.14
N PHE A 268 -40.76 6.63 2.17
CA PHE A 268 -39.66 5.69 2.33
C PHE A 268 -38.37 6.24 1.74
N PHE A 269 -37.27 6.05 2.46
CA PHE A 269 -35.90 6.23 2.00
C PHE A 269 -35.10 4.95 2.20
N GLY A 270 -34.22 4.65 1.24
CA GLY A 270 -33.32 3.51 1.32
C GLY A 270 -32.80 3.06 -0.04
N GLU A 271 -32.01 2.00 -0.02
CA GLU A 271 -31.43 1.38 -1.21
C GLU A 271 -32.49 0.77 -2.14
N GLN A 272 -32.21 0.83 -3.43
CA GLN A 272 -33.06 0.22 -4.46
C GLN A 272 -33.17 -1.31 -4.24
N ASN A 273 -34.35 -1.85 -4.52
CA ASN A 273 -34.70 -3.27 -4.41
C ASN A 273 -34.63 -3.85 -2.99
N VAL A 274 -34.47 -3.01 -1.96
CA VAL A 274 -34.58 -3.44 -0.57
C VAL A 274 -36.04 -3.53 -0.16
N LYS A 275 -36.41 -4.67 0.44
CA LYS A 275 -37.73 -4.88 1.04
C LYS A 275 -37.77 -4.24 2.43
N LYS A 276 -38.72 -3.33 2.63
CA LYS A 276 -39.04 -2.68 3.90
C LYS A 276 -40.35 -3.26 4.42
N ASN A 277 -40.39 -3.66 5.69
CA ASN A 277 -41.58 -4.26 6.29
C ASN A 277 -42.22 -3.26 7.26
N ILE A 278 -43.52 -3.01 7.10
CA ILE A 278 -44.36 -2.25 8.01
C ILE A 278 -45.16 -3.27 8.82
N ARG A 279 -45.13 -3.16 10.14
CA ARG A 279 -45.90 -4.03 11.04
C ARG A 279 -47.09 -3.27 11.59
N TYR A 280 -48.28 -3.79 11.32
CA TYR A 280 -49.53 -3.32 11.87
C TYR A 280 -49.98 -4.26 12.97
N SER A 281 -50.09 -3.76 14.19
CA SER A 281 -50.50 -4.48 15.39
C SER A 281 -51.81 -3.88 15.90
N TYR A 282 -52.92 -4.62 15.81
CA TYR A 282 -54.19 -4.20 16.39
C TYR A 282 -54.32 -4.78 17.79
N GLU A 283 -54.40 -3.91 18.78
CA GLU A 283 -54.52 -4.24 20.21
C GLU A 283 -55.93 -3.89 20.69
N PHE A 284 -56.59 -4.78 21.42
CA PHE A 284 -57.97 -4.56 21.87
C PHE A 284 -58.30 -5.31 23.16
N ASN A 285 -59.31 -4.81 23.87
CA ASN A 285 -59.91 -5.47 25.02
C ASN A 285 -61.29 -6.01 24.64
N ILE A 286 -61.78 -6.92 25.47
CA ILE A 286 -63.12 -7.47 25.38
C ILE A 286 -63.81 -7.14 26.69
N ASN A 287 -65.12 -6.87 26.63
CA ASN A 287 -65.93 -6.70 27.83
C ASN A 287 -65.79 -7.94 28.73
N ASP A 288 -65.62 -7.73 30.04
CA ASP A 288 -65.41 -8.78 31.04
C ASP A 288 -64.06 -9.54 30.98
N SER A 289 -63.06 -9.04 30.23
CA SER A 289 -61.68 -9.55 30.22
C SER A 289 -60.65 -8.48 30.60
N ALA A 290 -59.73 -8.83 31.50
CA ALA A 290 -58.59 -7.96 31.86
C ALA A 290 -57.39 -8.09 30.91
N THR A 291 -57.45 -8.98 29.92
CA THR A 291 -56.35 -9.25 28.98
C THR A 291 -56.44 -8.35 27.75
N ILE A 292 -55.31 -7.78 27.33
CA ILE A 292 -55.17 -7.10 26.04
C ILE A 292 -54.83 -8.16 24.99
N PHE A 293 -55.67 -8.26 23.97
CA PHE A 293 -55.48 -9.15 22.83
C PHE A 293 -54.79 -8.40 21.70
N LYS A 294 -54.05 -9.13 20.87
CA LYS A 294 -53.26 -8.57 19.77
C LYS A 294 -53.36 -9.42 18.51
N THR A 295 -53.54 -8.77 17.37
CA THR A 295 -53.49 -9.36 16.03
C THR A 295 -52.54 -8.57 15.15
N ASP A 296 -51.61 -9.24 14.48
CA ASP A 296 -50.55 -8.62 13.69
C ASP A 296 -50.70 -8.85 12.18
N LYS A 297 -50.29 -7.87 11.39
CA LYS A 297 -50.16 -7.95 9.93
C LYS A 297 -48.90 -7.24 9.46
N ASP A 298 -47.98 -8.00 8.86
CA ASP A 298 -46.78 -7.45 8.24
C ASP A 298 -47.04 -7.20 6.73
N VAL A 299 -46.67 -6.01 6.26
CA VAL A 299 -46.76 -5.59 4.85
C VAL A 299 -45.36 -5.25 4.36
N GLY A 300 -44.92 -5.94 3.31
CA GLY A 300 -43.63 -5.68 2.68
C GLY A 300 -43.78 -4.78 1.46
N VAL A 301 -42.93 -3.77 1.35
CA VAL A 301 -42.81 -2.90 0.17
C VAL A 301 -41.37 -2.85 -0.32
N PHE A 302 -41.17 -2.78 -1.63
CA PHE A 302 -39.85 -2.64 -2.23
C PHE A 302 -39.59 -1.20 -2.67
N ILE A 303 -38.38 -0.71 -2.44
CA ILE A 303 -37.95 0.60 -2.93
C ILE A 303 -37.57 0.48 -4.41
N ALA A 304 -38.29 1.15 -5.30
CA ALA A 304 -38.14 1.01 -6.76
C ALA A 304 -36.85 1.65 -7.32
N GLY A 305 -36.25 2.61 -6.62
CA GLY A 305 -35.06 3.33 -7.06
C GLY A 305 -34.43 4.18 -5.94
N SER A 306 -33.12 4.38 -6.00
CA SER A 306 -32.41 5.27 -5.07
C SER A 306 -32.78 6.73 -5.37
N PRO A 307 -33.00 7.58 -4.35
CA PRO A 307 -33.36 8.98 -4.55
C PRO A 307 -32.19 9.81 -5.10
N ILE A 308 -30.98 9.27 -5.08
CA ILE A 308 -29.75 9.95 -5.50
C ILE A 308 -28.82 8.95 -6.19
N ASN A 309 -28.22 9.39 -7.30
CA ASN A 309 -27.25 8.60 -8.05
C ASN A 309 -25.83 9.07 -7.73
N VAL A 310 -24.88 8.12 -7.73
CA VAL A 310 -23.45 8.38 -7.55
C VAL A 310 -22.71 7.86 -8.76
N VAL A 311 -22.05 8.75 -9.49
CA VAL A 311 -21.19 8.39 -10.61
C VAL A 311 -19.75 8.73 -10.24
N VAL A 312 -18.89 7.73 -10.23
CA VAL A 312 -17.46 7.90 -9.94
C VAL A 312 -16.67 7.77 -11.24
N ASN A 313 -15.96 8.84 -11.58
CA ASN A 313 -15.12 8.93 -12.76
C ASN A 313 -13.64 9.02 -12.35
N ASN A 314 -12.85 8.06 -12.79
CA ASN A 314 -11.42 7.96 -12.54
C ASN A 314 -10.73 7.13 -13.63
N VAL A 315 -9.41 7.00 -13.53
CA VAL A 315 -8.62 6.06 -14.34
C VAL A 315 -8.68 4.66 -13.75
N LYS A 316 -8.70 3.63 -14.60
CA LYS A 316 -8.75 2.22 -14.19
C LYS A 316 -7.43 1.69 -13.65
N GLU A 317 -6.32 2.24 -14.13
CA GLU A 317 -4.98 1.76 -13.80
C GLU A 317 -4.05 2.94 -13.47
N ILE A 318 -3.10 2.70 -12.57
CA ILE A 318 -2.03 3.64 -12.21
C ILE A 318 -0.72 2.90 -12.00
N ASN A 319 0.39 3.63 -12.13
CA ASN A 319 1.68 3.15 -11.63
C ASN A 319 1.75 3.29 -10.11
N ASN A 320 2.60 2.49 -9.49
CA ASN A 320 2.88 2.61 -8.07
C ASN A 320 3.38 4.03 -7.73
N ASN A 321 2.89 4.63 -6.64
CA ASN A 321 3.18 5.99 -6.19
C ASN A 321 2.71 7.13 -7.13
N GLN A 322 1.89 6.84 -8.14
CA GLN A 322 1.28 7.84 -9.00
C GLN A 322 0.11 8.56 -8.30
N GLU A 323 -0.15 9.80 -8.70
CA GLU A 323 -1.33 10.55 -8.28
C GLU A 323 -2.59 10.04 -9.00
N LEU A 324 -3.65 9.82 -8.24
CA LEU A 324 -4.96 9.34 -8.70
C LEU A 324 -6.01 10.38 -8.34
N THR A 325 -6.85 10.73 -9.32
CA THR A 325 -7.97 11.67 -9.14
C THR A 325 -9.30 10.97 -9.37
N PHE A 326 -10.25 11.17 -8.46
CA PHE A 326 -11.65 10.79 -8.59
C PHE A 326 -12.50 12.05 -8.75
N ASN A 327 -13.41 12.05 -9.72
CA ASN A 327 -14.52 12.99 -9.78
C ASN A 327 -15.80 12.22 -9.46
N ILE A 328 -16.47 12.60 -8.39
CA ILE A 328 -17.65 11.92 -7.83
C ILE A 328 -18.84 12.86 -8.04
N ASP A 329 -19.73 12.48 -8.93
CA ASP A 329 -20.92 13.26 -9.25
C ASP A 329 -22.12 12.67 -8.49
N LEU A 330 -22.70 13.47 -7.60
CA LEU A 330 -23.90 13.16 -6.83
C LEU A 330 -25.09 13.85 -7.50
N SER A 331 -26.03 13.09 -8.06
CA SER A 331 -27.17 13.64 -8.79
C SER A 331 -28.50 13.22 -8.18
N SER A 332 -29.32 14.18 -7.76
CA SER A 332 -30.65 13.91 -7.24
C SER A 332 -31.59 13.42 -8.34
N ASN A 333 -32.34 12.34 -8.07
CA ASN A 333 -33.33 11.77 -8.97
C ASN A 333 -34.77 12.02 -8.48
N THR A 334 -34.97 12.91 -7.51
CA THR A 334 -36.28 13.24 -6.96
C THR A 334 -36.65 14.70 -7.22
N GLU A 335 -37.95 14.99 -7.20
CA GLU A 335 -38.51 16.34 -7.22
C GLU A 335 -38.48 17.03 -5.84
N GLU A 336 -38.00 16.31 -4.82
CA GLU A 336 -37.98 16.74 -3.43
C GLU A 336 -36.56 17.09 -2.96
N VAL A 337 -36.46 17.99 -1.97
CA VAL A 337 -35.16 18.34 -1.37
C VAL A 337 -34.68 17.18 -0.52
N LEU A 338 -33.49 16.64 -0.82
CA LEU A 338 -32.84 15.64 0.02
C LEU A 338 -32.07 16.35 1.13
N LYS A 339 -32.24 15.95 2.38
CA LYS A 339 -31.58 16.58 3.53
C LYS A 339 -30.65 15.64 4.26
N ASN A 340 -29.65 16.20 4.93
CA ASN A 340 -28.68 15.50 5.77
C ASN A 340 -28.02 14.34 5.03
N ILE A 341 -27.56 14.58 3.81
CA ILE A 341 -26.91 13.57 2.99
C ILE A 341 -25.45 13.48 3.38
N GLN A 342 -24.96 12.26 3.65
CA GLN A 342 -23.57 12.00 3.97
C GLN A 342 -22.97 11.04 2.94
N LEU A 343 -21.83 11.41 2.36
CA LEU A 343 -20.97 10.52 1.60
C LEU A 343 -19.82 10.05 2.49
N ARG A 344 -19.63 8.73 2.54
CA ARG A 344 -18.48 8.09 3.16
C ARG A 344 -17.69 7.34 2.11
N VAL A 345 -16.37 7.50 2.13
CA VAL A 345 -15.45 6.82 1.23
C VAL A 345 -14.57 5.85 2.01
N GLU A 346 -14.52 4.59 1.59
CA GLU A 346 -13.60 3.61 2.13
C GLU A 346 -12.41 3.47 1.19
N TYR A 347 -11.24 3.91 1.67
CA TYR A 347 -10.00 3.81 0.93
C TYR A 347 -9.34 2.43 1.13
N PRO A 348 -8.87 1.78 0.06
CA PRO A 348 -8.07 0.57 0.20
C PRO A 348 -6.72 0.89 0.86
N PHE A 349 -6.14 -0.12 1.54
CA PHE A 349 -4.81 -0.01 2.13
C PHE A 349 -3.78 0.47 1.10
N GLY A 350 -3.00 1.48 1.46
CA GLY A 350 -1.95 2.06 0.62
C GLY A 350 -2.35 3.34 -0.13
N TYR A 351 -3.64 3.66 -0.18
CA TYR A 351 -4.09 4.96 -0.68
C TYR A 351 -3.98 6.04 0.40
N ARG A 352 -3.51 7.22 0.02
CA ARG A 352 -3.45 8.41 0.86
C ARG A 352 -4.07 9.61 0.13
N LEU A 353 -5.12 10.17 0.71
CA LEU A 353 -5.71 11.43 0.23
C LEU A 353 -4.68 12.56 0.39
N LEU A 354 -4.53 13.38 -0.64
CA LEU A 354 -3.69 14.59 -0.64
C LEU A 354 -4.55 15.85 -0.57
N GLU A 355 -5.60 15.90 -1.39
CA GLU A 355 -6.46 17.07 -1.54
C GLU A 355 -7.89 16.61 -1.86
N ALA A 356 -8.87 17.36 -1.38
CA ALA A 356 -10.27 17.16 -1.72
C ALA A 356 -11.02 18.50 -1.80
N THR A 357 -11.90 18.59 -2.78
CA THR A 357 -12.76 19.75 -3.02
C THR A 357 -14.20 19.28 -3.24
N PRO A 358 -15.14 19.61 -2.34
CA PRO A 358 -14.96 20.31 -1.05
C PRO A 358 -14.14 19.50 -0.03
N LYS A 359 -13.67 20.16 1.04
CA LYS A 359 -12.92 19.50 2.12
C LYS A 359 -13.82 18.54 2.92
N PRO A 360 -13.32 17.37 3.36
CA PRO A 360 -14.06 16.45 4.20
C PRO A 360 -14.29 17.04 5.60
N ILE A 361 -15.38 16.63 6.23
CA ILE A 361 -15.77 17.07 7.58
C ILE A 361 -15.04 16.30 8.69
N SER A 362 -14.71 15.03 8.46
CA SER A 362 -14.02 14.14 9.40
C SER A 362 -13.23 13.05 8.67
N ASP A 363 -12.19 12.54 9.36
CA ASP A 363 -11.39 11.36 9.00
C ASP A 363 -10.84 11.31 7.55
N ASN A 364 -10.80 12.48 6.89
CA ASN A 364 -10.47 12.64 5.48
C ASN A 364 -11.30 11.78 4.52
N ASN A 365 -12.49 11.32 4.93
CA ASN A 365 -13.27 10.37 4.14
C ASN A 365 -14.78 10.58 4.19
N THR A 366 -15.24 11.62 4.90
CA THR A 366 -16.67 11.89 5.10
C THR A 366 -17.01 13.31 4.64
N TRP A 367 -18.09 13.43 3.88
CA TRP A 367 -18.67 14.70 3.43
C TRP A 367 -20.15 14.74 3.78
N SER A 368 -20.60 15.84 4.38
CA SER A 368 -22.01 16.03 4.72
C SER A 368 -22.60 17.22 3.98
N PHE A 369 -23.84 17.08 3.55
CA PHE A 369 -24.62 18.05 2.82
C PHE A 369 -25.94 18.25 3.57
N ASP A 370 -26.15 19.47 4.08
CA ASP A 370 -27.40 19.81 4.78
C ASP A 370 -28.61 19.61 3.88
N SER A 371 -28.48 19.99 2.61
CA SER A 371 -29.50 19.75 1.59
C SER A 371 -28.91 19.63 0.18
N ILE A 372 -29.50 18.76 -0.63
CA ILE A 372 -29.29 18.66 -2.07
C ILE A 372 -30.61 19.01 -2.75
N SER A 373 -30.57 20.01 -3.63
CA SER A 373 -31.76 20.49 -4.36
C SER A 373 -32.32 19.41 -5.31
N PRO A 374 -33.63 19.42 -5.57
CA PRO A 374 -34.26 18.56 -6.55
C PRO A 374 -33.55 18.60 -7.91
N LEU A 375 -33.37 17.44 -8.53
CA LEU A 375 -32.78 17.29 -9.88
C LEU A 375 -31.41 17.96 -10.07
N SER A 376 -30.72 18.34 -8.99
CA SER A 376 -29.42 19.00 -9.03
C SER A 376 -28.27 17.98 -8.98
N SER A 377 -27.08 18.42 -9.42
CA SER A 377 -25.86 17.63 -9.33
C SER A 377 -24.77 18.39 -8.56
N THR A 378 -24.03 17.67 -7.73
CA THR A 378 -22.89 18.18 -6.96
C THR A 378 -21.68 17.30 -7.20
N THR A 379 -20.54 17.89 -7.53
CA THR A 379 -19.29 17.16 -7.79
C THR A 379 -18.32 17.29 -6.62
N ILE A 380 -17.72 16.17 -6.22
CA ILE A 380 -16.61 16.11 -5.28
C ILE A 380 -15.37 15.61 -6.03
N LYS A 381 -14.26 16.33 -5.91
CA LYS A 381 -12.98 15.95 -6.49
C LYS A 381 -12.03 15.48 -5.40
N LEU A 382 -11.54 14.25 -5.51
CA LEU A 382 -10.54 13.68 -4.60
C LEU A 382 -9.23 13.46 -5.34
N LYS A 383 -8.12 13.94 -4.80
CA LYS A 383 -6.78 13.72 -5.33
C LYS A 383 -5.93 13.04 -4.25
N GLY A 384 -5.33 11.91 -4.60
CA GLY A 384 -4.50 11.14 -3.67
C GLY A 384 -3.31 10.47 -4.34
N LYS A 385 -2.46 9.82 -3.54
CA LYS A 385 -1.39 8.94 -4.01
C LYS A 385 -1.65 7.53 -3.55
N PHE A 386 -1.32 6.57 -4.40
CA PHE A 386 -1.52 5.16 -4.08
C PHE A 386 -0.18 4.41 -4.13
N ILE A 387 0.19 3.79 -3.02
CA ILE A 387 1.33 2.87 -2.95
C ILE A 387 0.82 1.47 -2.63
N GLY A 388 1.21 0.47 -3.41
CA GLY A 388 0.78 -0.90 -3.17
C GLY A 388 1.48 -1.91 -4.07
N GLU A 389 1.09 -3.17 -3.93
CA GLU A 389 1.59 -4.27 -4.75
C GLU A 389 1.12 -4.14 -6.19
N VAL A 390 2.04 -4.42 -7.12
CA VAL A 390 1.77 -4.36 -8.56
C VAL A 390 0.96 -5.59 -8.99
N ASN A 391 0.07 -5.40 -9.96
CA ASN A 391 -0.89 -6.38 -10.50
C ASN A 391 -1.97 -6.80 -9.50
N VAL A 392 -2.28 -5.94 -8.54
CA VAL A 392 -3.39 -6.14 -7.60
C VAL A 392 -4.44 -5.07 -7.82
N ASP A 393 -5.69 -5.50 -7.98
CA ASP A 393 -6.84 -4.62 -8.09
C ASP A 393 -7.29 -4.18 -6.69
N LYS A 394 -7.60 -2.90 -6.55
CA LYS A 394 -7.92 -2.29 -5.25
C LYS A 394 -9.28 -1.63 -5.35
N ASN A 395 -10.16 -1.96 -4.42
CA ASN A 395 -11.53 -1.48 -4.42
C ASN A 395 -11.66 -0.22 -3.56
N PHE A 396 -12.28 0.81 -4.12
CA PHE A 396 -12.77 1.98 -3.42
C PHE A 396 -14.28 1.85 -3.30
N ARG A 397 -14.81 2.09 -2.09
CA ARG A 397 -16.25 2.06 -1.85
C ARG A 397 -16.75 3.45 -1.50
N PHE A 398 -17.79 3.89 -2.19
CA PHE A 398 -18.45 5.17 -1.99
C PHE A 398 -19.87 4.89 -1.51
N THR A 399 -20.13 5.14 -0.23
CA THR A 399 -21.44 4.90 0.38
C THR A 399 -22.11 6.24 0.65
N LEU A 400 -23.30 6.41 0.10
CA LEU A 400 -24.11 7.60 0.29
C LEU A 400 -25.35 7.24 1.11
N GLY A 401 -25.65 8.05 2.11
CA GLY A 401 -26.74 7.79 3.04
C GLY A 401 -27.28 9.04 3.70
N ILE A 402 -28.25 8.83 4.59
CA ILE A 402 -28.82 9.86 5.46
C ILE A 402 -28.07 9.84 6.80
N GLU A 403 -27.57 11.01 7.19
CA GLU A 403 -26.93 11.25 8.49
C GLU A 403 -27.96 11.43 9.60
N ASP A 404 -27.71 10.80 10.74
CA ASP A 404 -28.39 11.14 11.98
C ASP A 404 -27.84 12.47 12.52
N THR A 405 -28.71 13.48 12.60
CA THR A 405 -28.38 14.81 13.10
C THR A 405 -27.79 14.85 14.51
N LYS A 406 -28.05 13.84 15.36
CA LYS A 406 -27.59 13.74 16.75
C LYS A 406 -26.26 13.02 16.87
N THR A 407 -26.14 11.83 16.27
CA THR A 407 -24.94 10.97 16.42
C THR A 407 -23.89 11.25 15.36
N LYS A 408 -24.26 11.91 14.25
CA LYS A 408 -23.43 12.14 13.05
C LYS A 408 -23.05 10.85 12.31
N GLU A 409 -23.68 9.73 12.67
CA GLU A 409 -23.51 8.45 11.99
C GLU A 409 -24.50 8.31 10.82
N MET A 410 -24.17 7.44 9.87
CA MET A 410 -25.05 7.13 8.75
C MET A 410 -26.13 6.16 9.20
N LEU A 411 -27.38 6.62 9.21
CA LEU A 411 -28.54 5.85 9.66
C LEU A 411 -29.13 4.97 8.56
N THR A 412 -29.18 5.50 7.35
CA THR A 412 -29.82 4.82 6.20
C THR A 412 -28.95 4.95 4.99
N VAL A 413 -28.53 3.83 4.42
CA VAL A 413 -27.84 3.80 3.13
C VAL A 413 -28.86 4.03 2.02
N LEU A 414 -28.51 4.90 1.08
CA LEU A 414 -29.30 5.21 -0.10
C LEU A 414 -28.71 4.54 -1.34
N THR A 415 -27.39 4.52 -1.46
CA THR A 415 -26.68 3.84 -2.54
C THR A 415 -25.22 3.58 -2.16
N THR A 416 -24.64 2.55 -2.78
CA THR A 416 -23.21 2.23 -2.68
C THR A 416 -22.65 2.04 -4.08
N GLN A 417 -21.54 2.71 -4.38
CA GLN A 417 -20.79 2.57 -5.63
C GLN A 417 -19.39 2.03 -5.32
N ASP A 418 -19.05 0.89 -5.92
CA ASP A 418 -17.69 0.34 -5.87
C ASP A 418 -16.93 0.76 -7.14
N THR A 419 -15.64 1.07 -7.00
CA THR A 419 -14.75 1.41 -8.12
C THR A 419 -13.40 0.74 -7.92
N GLN A 420 -12.97 -0.02 -8.94
CA GLN A 420 -11.69 -0.71 -8.90
C GLN A 420 -10.60 0.10 -9.59
N VAL A 421 -9.43 0.15 -8.96
CA VAL A 421 -8.21 0.69 -9.55
C VAL A 421 -7.08 -0.32 -9.41
N ALA A 422 -6.43 -0.60 -10.53
CA ALA A 422 -5.31 -1.49 -10.64
C ALA A 422 -3.98 -0.74 -10.48
N ILE A 423 -3.07 -1.27 -9.67
CA ILE A 423 -1.66 -0.84 -9.71
C ILE A 423 -0.95 -1.70 -10.74
N ARG A 424 -0.35 -1.11 -11.77
CA ARG A 424 0.39 -1.82 -12.83
C ARG A 424 1.85 -1.39 -12.85
N LYS A 425 2.69 -2.18 -13.54
CA LYS A 425 4.08 -1.78 -13.82
C LYS A 425 4.07 -0.58 -14.77
N PRO A 426 5.11 0.27 -14.74
CA PRO A 426 5.33 1.25 -15.80
C PRO A 426 5.24 0.56 -17.16
N PHE A 427 4.41 1.15 -18.01
CA PHE A 427 4.12 0.64 -19.35
C PHE A 427 5.32 0.72 -20.28
N VAL A 428 6.22 1.68 -20.02
CA VAL A 428 7.51 1.80 -20.70
C VAL A 428 8.61 1.77 -19.64
N VAL A 429 9.63 0.97 -19.90
CA VAL A 429 10.84 0.90 -19.08
C VAL A 429 11.97 1.56 -19.86
N THR A 430 12.75 2.40 -19.18
CA THR A 430 13.94 3.00 -19.76
C THR A 430 15.20 2.50 -19.07
N ARG A 431 16.26 2.31 -19.84
CA ARG A 431 17.59 1.97 -19.34
C ARG A 431 18.62 2.83 -20.07
N LEU A 432 19.29 3.71 -19.33
CA LEU A 432 20.39 4.52 -19.85
C LEU A 432 21.72 3.86 -19.50
N LEU A 433 22.53 3.59 -20.51
CA LEU A 433 23.91 3.13 -20.38
C LEU A 433 24.84 4.30 -20.72
N ILE A 434 25.85 4.53 -19.88
CA ILE A 434 26.89 5.54 -20.10
C ILE A 434 28.22 4.81 -20.20
N ASP A 435 28.85 4.84 -21.36
CA ASP A 435 30.04 4.04 -21.68
C ASP A 435 29.83 2.54 -21.35
N GLY A 436 28.63 2.03 -21.66
CA GLY A 436 28.22 0.65 -21.36
C GLY A 436 27.79 0.39 -19.90
N ASP A 437 27.87 1.39 -19.01
CA ASP A 437 27.56 1.25 -17.60
C ASP A 437 26.13 1.71 -17.27
N SER A 438 25.36 0.81 -16.67
CA SER A 438 23.95 1.02 -16.28
C SER A 438 23.75 1.44 -14.83
N ALA A 439 24.82 1.62 -14.05
CA ALA A 439 24.72 2.07 -12.67
C ALA A 439 24.04 3.45 -12.54
N ASP A 440 23.18 3.60 -11.53
CA ASP A 440 22.44 4.85 -11.25
C ASP A 440 23.37 6.04 -11.00
N MET A 441 24.58 5.78 -10.48
CA MET A 441 25.63 6.77 -10.29
C MET A 441 26.86 6.36 -11.11
N LYS A 442 27.41 7.31 -11.87
CA LYS A 442 28.66 7.15 -12.62
C LYS A 442 29.68 8.18 -12.19
N ALA A 443 30.87 7.72 -11.80
CA ALA A 443 32.03 8.58 -11.64
C ALA A 443 32.54 9.03 -13.02
N VAL A 444 32.75 10.33 -13.19
CA VAL A 444 33.23 10.93 -14.45
C VAL A 444 34.42 11.83 -14.19
N THR A 445 35.39 11.87 -15.10
CA THR A 445 36.54 12.78 -15.00
C THR A 445 36.29 14.06 -15.80
N TYR A 446 37.18 15.05 -15.67
CA TYR A 446 37.24 16.17 -16.61
C TYR A 446 37.55 15.68 -18.03
N ASP A 447 37.12 16.45 -19.03
CA ASP A 447 37.40 16.19 -20.46
C ASP A 447 36.97 14.80 -20.97
N GLN A 448 36.07 14.11 -20.25
CA GLN A 448 35.60 12.78 -20.59
C GLN A 448 34.53 12.85 -21.66
N ASN A 449 34.79 12.25 -22.82
CA ASN A 449 33.76 11.94 -23.80
C ASN A 449 32.96 10.72 -23.33
N MET A 450 31.64 10.83 -23.34
CA MET A 450 30.72 9.77 -22.93
C MET A 450 29.79 9.42 -24.09
N LYS A 451 29.78 8.14 -24.45
CA LYS A 451 28.77 7.57 -25.34
C LYS A 451 27.60 7.08 -24.52
N ASN A 452 26.39 7.51 -24.86
CA ASN A 452 25.19 7.20 -24.08
C ASN A 452 24.17 6.49 -24.95
N ASP A 453 23.77 5.30 -24.51
CA ASP A 453 22.80 4.45 -25.18
C ASP A 453 21.56 4.33 -24.28
N LEU A 454 20.41 4.80 -24.76
CA LEU A 454 19.13 4.80 -24.07
C LEU A 454 18.21 3.76 -24.71
N VAL A 455 17.91 2.71 -23.96
CA VAL A 455 16.96 1.68 -24.36
C VAL A 455 15.58 2.00 -23.80
N VAL A 456 14.58 2.02 -24.66
CA VAL A 456 13.17 2.24 -24.33
C VAL A 456 12.39 0.98 -24.68
N THR A 457 11.86 0.28 -23.67
CA THR A 457 11.18 -1.00 -23.83
C THR A 457 9.69 -0.87 -23.53
N ASN A 458 8.84 -1.35 -24.44
CA ASN A 458 7.42 -1.50 -24.18
C ASN A 458 7.19 -2.74 -23.29
N ASN A 459 6.66 -2.53 -22.08
CA ASN A 459 6.37 -3.57 -21.10
C ASN A 459 4.86 -3.89 -21.01
N LEU A 460 4.04 -3.37 -21.94
CA LEU A 460 2.63 -3.72 -22.10
C LEU A 460 2.42 -4.94 -23.01
N PRO A 461 1.28 -5.64 -22.87
CA PRO A 461 0.81 -6.63 -23.85
C PRO A 461 0.24 -5.98 -25.13
N ASP A 462 0.00 -4.66 -25.11
CA ASP A 462 -0.44 -3.84 -26.24
C ASP A 462 0.71 -3.00 -26.79
N ALA A 463 0.62 -2.62 -28.06
CA ALA A 463 1.58 -1.70 -28.65
C ALA A 463 1.42 -0.28 -28.09
N VAL A 464 2.54 0.44 -27.95
CA VAL A 464 2.54 1.87 -27.61
C VAL A 464 2.89 2.70 -28.83
N THR A 465 2.13 3.78 -29.05
CA THR A 465 2.25 4.64 -30.23
C THR A 465 2.64 6.06 -29.85
N ASP A 466 3.14 6.82 -30.83
CA ASP A 466 3.49 8.23 -30.67
C ASP A 466 4.42 8.48 -29.47
N VAL A 467 5.49 7.69 -29.39
CA VAL A 467 6.45 7.75 -28.29
C VAL A 467 7.32 9.00 -28.44
N VAL A 468 7.41 9.78 -27.37
CA VAL A 468 8.28 10.95 -27.22
C VAL A 468 9.19 10.70 -26.02
N VAL A 469 10.48 10.79 -26.24
CA VAL A 469 11.50 10.57 -25.21
C VAL A 469 12.22 11.89 -25.00
N GLU A 470 12.32 12.35 -23.75
CA GLU A 470 13.01 13.57 -23.35
C GLU A 470 14.07 13.24 -22.29
N VAL A 471 15.33 13.63 -22.52
CA VAL A 471 16.42 13.56 -21.53
C VAL A 471 16.74 14.98 -21.09
N SER A 472 16.33 15.34 -19.88
CA SER A 472 16.63 16.63 -19.27
C SER A 472 17.98 16.58 -18.57
N LEU A 473 18.83 17.57 -18.83
CA LEU A 473 20.15 17.71 -18.22
C LEU A 473 20.08 18.75 -17.08
N ALA A 474 20.53 18.36 -15.89
CA ALA A 474 20.63 19.27 -14.75
C ALA A 474 22.06 19.29 -14.20
N GLY A 475 22.51 20.46 -13.77
CA GLY A 475 23.87 20.66 -13.24
C GLY A 475 24.90 21.08 -14.29
N ALA A 476 26.11 21.33 -13.82
CA ALA A 476 27.14 22.06 -14.56
C ALA A 476 28.30 21.19 -15.08
N LEU A 477 28.30 19.86 -14.90
CA LEU A 477 29.44 19.03 -15.31
C LEU A 477 29.55 18.83 -16.82
N ILE A 478 28.44 18.93 -17.53
CA ILE A 478 28.36 18.57 -18.95
C ILE A 478 28.53 19.84 -19.79
N ASP A 479 29.48 19.78 -20.72
CA ASP A 479 29.66 20.80 -21.76
C ASP A 479 28.47 20.75 -22.72
N ARG A 480 27.55 21.72 -22.60
CA ARG A 480 26.34 21.77 -23.44
C ARG A 480 26.63 21.89 -24.94
N THR A 481 27.79 22.42 -25.30
CA THR A 481 28.19 22.56 -26.71
C THR A 481 28.65 21.25 -27.33
N SER A 482 28.94 20.24 -26.49
CA SER A 482 29.39 18.92 -26.94
C SER A 482 28.25 17.92 -27.19
N ILE A 483 27.00 18.31 -26.89
CA ILE A 483 25.86 17.41 -26.98
C ILE A 483 25.52 17.17 -28.45
N SER A 484 25.54 15.91 -28.85
CA SER A 484 25.14 15.46 -30.19
C SER A 484 24.23 14.25 -30.07
N SER A 485 23.07 14.26 -30.73
CA SER A 485 22.11 13.16 -30.71
C SER A 485 22.05 12.46 -32.08
N SER A 486 21.88 11.14 -32.11
CA SER A 486 21.47 10.42 -33.32
C SER A 486 19.95 10.41 -33.41
N ASP A 487 19.40 10.80 -34.57
CA ASP A 487 17.96 10.81 -34.86
C ASP A 487 17.10 11.50 -33.79
N GLY A 488 17.68 12.49 -33.11
CA GLY A 488 17.06 13.27 -32.05
C GLY A 488 17.55 14.72 -32.10
N PHE A 489 16.93 15.59 -31.30
CA PHE A 489 17.21 17.02 -31.30
C PHE A 489 17.55 17.50 -29.89
N TYR A 490 18.61 18.32 -29.78
CA TYR A 490 18.97 18.98 -28.52
C TYR A 490 18.46 20.42 -28.50
N ASP A 491 17.52 20.69 -27.59
CA ASP A 491 17.00 22.02 -27.30
C ASP A 491 17.80 22.65 -26.16
N SER A 492 18.75 23.51 -26.51
CA SER A 492 19.64 24.18 -25.57
C SER A 492 18.96 25.23 -24.69
N ASN A 493 17.76 25.70 -25.05
CA ASN A 493 17.02 26.64 -24.20
C ASN A 493 16.35 25.92 -23.01
N ARG A 494 16.01 24.64 -23.18
CA ARG A 494 15.41 23.80 -22.14
C ARG A 494 16.38 22.83 -21.48
N ASP A 495 17.60 22.70 -22.01
CA ASP A 495 18.54 21.65 -21.63
C ASP A 495 17.90 20.24 -21.77
N VAL A 496 17.24 20.00 -22.91
CA VAL A 496 16.55 18.74 -23.19
C VAL A 496 16.97 18.17 -24.53
N ILE A 497 17.39 16.91 -24.54
CA ILE A 497 17.51 16.12 -25.76
C ILE A 497 16.19 15.38 -25.94
N PHE A 498 15.55 15.48 -27.11
CA PHE A 498 14.30 14.78 -27.36
C PHE A 498 14.29 14.01 -28.66
N TRP A 499 13.50 12.94 -28.67
CA TRP A 499 13.18 12.11 -29.82
C TRP A 499 11.67 11.98 -29.90
N ASP A 500 11.13 12.08 -31.11
CA ASP A 500 9.73 11.81 -31.39
C ASP A 500 9.60 11.08 -32.74
N LYS A 501 8.37 10.80 -33.14
CA LYS A 501 8.05 10.12 -34.41
C LYS A 501 8.48 10.88 -35.68
N SER A 502 8.71 12.20 -35.59
CA SER A 502 9.17 13.01 -36.72
C SER A 502 10.68 12.88 -36.95
N LEU A 503 11.43 12.63 -35.87
CA LEU A 503 12.88 12.45 -35.90
C LEU A 503 13.28 10.97 -36.02
N ASN A 504 12.53 10.07 -35.39
CA ASN A 504 12.80 8.63 -35.39
C ASN A 504 11.50 7.84 -35.62
N THR A 505 11.37 7.23 -36.81
CA THR A 505 10.19 6.45 -37.20
C THR A 505 9.96 5.21 -36.35
N GLY A 506 11.01 4.71 -35.67
CA GLY A 506 10.92 3.61 -34.71
C GLY A 506 10.07 3.94 -33.47
N LEU A 507 9.78 5.22 -33.23
CA LEU A 507 8.94 5.71 -32.13
C LEU A 507 7.46 5.89 -32.51
N ILE A 508 7.08 5.67 -33.78
CA ILE A 508 5.67 5.68 -34.21
C ILE A 508 4.89 4.58 -33.49
N ASN A 509 5.49 3.39 -33.41
CA ASN A 509 4.87 2.20 -32.84
C ASN A 509 5.96 1.28 -32.26
N ILE A 510 5.84 0.96 -30.97
CA ILE A 510 6.69 -0.02 -30.28
C ILE A 510 5.78 -1.19 -29.87
N PRO A 511 5.85 -2.34 -30.58
CA PRO A 511 5.08 -3.53 -30.25
C PRO A 511 5.30 -4.04 -28.81
N PRO A 512 4.41 -4.91 -28.30
CA PRO A 512 4.54 -5.53 -26.99
C PRO A 512 5.90 -6.20 -26.79
N GLY A 513 6.61 -5.87 -25.72
CA GLY A 513 7.92 -6.45 -25.39
C GLY A 513 9.09 -5.96 -26.24
N GLU A 514 8.86 -5.19 -27.30
CA GLU A 514 9.94 -4.66 -28.14
C GLU A 514 10.66 -3.47 -27.49
N SER A 515 11.89 -3.25 -27.94
CA SER A 515 12.71 -2.11 -27.51
C SER A 515 13.14 -1.24 -28.68
N ARG A 516 13.38 0.04 -28.39
CA ARG A 516 14.03 1.00 -29.28
C ARG A 516 15.26 1.55 -28.59
N GLU A 517 16.35 1.65 -29.34
CA GLU A 517 17.62 2.20 -28.87
C GLU A 517 17.79 3.60 -29.45
N LEU A 518 18.07 4.55 -28.57
CA LEU A 518 18.35 5.94 -28.87
C LEU A 518 19.76 6.22 -28.37
N SER A 519 20.51 7.09 -29.04
CA SER A 519 21.87 7.38 -28.62
C SER A 519 22.21 8.87 -28.71
N PHE A 520 23.06 9.29 -27.79
CA PHE A 520 23.61 10.64 -27.77
C PHE A 520 25.00 10.64 -27.15
N ASN A 521 25.83 11.57 -27.59
CA ASN A 521 27.16 11.81 -27.04
C ASN A 521 27.16 13.13 -26.30
N MET A 522 27.99 13.19 -25.27
CA MET A 522 28.29 14.42 -24.55
C MET A 522 29.67 14.32 -23.93
N ARG A 523 30.22 15.46 -23.53
CA ARG A 523 31.53 15.57 -22.89
C ARG A 523 31.39 16.31 -21.56
N THR A 524 32.18 15.92 -20.57
CA THR A 524 32.33 16.73 -19.36
C THR A 524 33.14 17.99 -19.64
N LEU A 525 32.97 19.02 -18.81
CA LEU A 525 33.72 20.26 -18.95
C LEU A 525 35.24 20.02 -18.87
N SER A 526 35.97 20.84 -19.62
CA SER A 526 37.42 20.81 -19.61
C SER A 526 38.00 21.27 -18.27
N SER A 527 39.08 20.62 -17.85
CA SER A 527 39.79 21.03 -16.63
C SER A 527 40.45 22.40 -16.84
N SER A 528 40.16 23.35 -15.96
CA SER A 528 40.89 24.62 -15.84
C SER A 528 40.94 25.00 -14.36
N GLU A 529 41.95 25.76 -13.94
CA GLU A 529 42.10 26.11 -12.51
C GLU A 529 40.84 26.76 -11.93
N ASN A 530 40.17 27.63 -12.69
CA ASN A 530 38.93 28.27 -12.25
C ASN A 530 37.78 27.28 -12.10
N LEU A 531 37.62 26.36 -13.06
CA LEU A 531 36.59 25.32 -13.01
C LEU A 531 36.85 24.30 -11.90
N ILE A 532 38.10 23.96 -11.61
CA ILE A 532 38.45 23.04 -10.51
C ILE A 532 38.08 23.63 -9.16
N LYS A 533 38.19 24.96 -9.00
CA LYS A 533 37.76 25.66 -7.77
C LYS A 533 36.24 25.63 -7.58
N THR A 534 35.47 25.74 -8.66
CA THR A 534 34.00 25.86 -8.61
C THR A 534 33.27 24.52 -8.67
N LEU A 535 33.81 23.50 -9.35
CA LEU A 535 33.16 22.20 -9.56
C LEU A 535 33.45 21.18 -8.45
N ARG A 536 33.89 21.62 -7.27
CA ARG A 536 34.14 20.73 -6.12
C ARG A 536 32.89 19.97 -5.73
N ARG A 537 33.00 18.65 -5.59
CA ARG A 537 31.86 17.74 -5.31
C ARG A 537 30.65 18.00 -6.21
N SER A 538 30.89 18.41 -7.45
CA SER A 538 29.84 18.72 -8.41
C SER A 538 29.24 17.43 -8.98
N SER A 539 27.94 17.48 -9.21
CA SER A 539 27.17 16.41 -9.84
C SER A 539 26.31 16.96 -10.96
N SER A 540 25.89 16.10 -11.87
CA SER A 540 24.88 16.42 -12.87
C SER A 540 23.92 15.25 -13.01
N ASP A 541 22.65 15.56 -13.18
CA ASP A 541 21.60 14.57 -13.27
C ASP A 541 21.07 14.52 -14.70
N LEU A 542 20.82 13.31 -15.19
CA LEU A 542 20.13 13.03 -16.44
C LEU A 542 18.76 12.45 -16.07
N VAL A 543 17.70 13.16 -16.41
CA VAL A 543 16.32 12.75 -16.12
C VAL A 543 15.63 12.39 -17.43
N ILE A 544 15.34 11.10 -17.61
CA ILE A 544 14.67 10.57 -18.79
C ILE A 544 13.18 10.57 -18.52
N ASN A 545 12.40 11.27 -19.34
CA ASN A 545 10.94 11.26 -19.34
C ASN A 545 10.45 10.66 -20.65
N VAL A 546 9.53 9.70 -20.58
CA VAL A 546 8.90 9.11 -21.79
C VAL A 546 7.41 9.35 -21.77
N LYS A 547 6.91 9.96 -22.85
CA LYS A 547 5.51 10.11 -23.20
C LYS A 547 5.15 9.14 -24.31
N ALA A 548 4.00 8.49 -24.18
CA ALA A 548 3.51 7.53 -25.16
C ALA A 548 2.00 7.40 -25.03
N GLN A 549 1.35 6.95 -26.11
CA GLN A 549 -0.07 6.68 -26.21
C GLN A 549 -0.35 5.18 -26.31
N ARG A 550 -1.50 4.76 -25.79
CA ARG A 550 -2.02 3.40 -25.91
C ARG A 550 -3.42 3.49 -26.51
N LEU A 551 -3.62 2.88 -27.68
CA LEU A 551 -4.85 3.02 -28.48
C LEU A 551 -6.00 2.09 -28.03
N SER A 552 -5.74 1.15 -27.11
CA SER A 552 -6.63 0.00 -26.91
C SER A 552 -7.73 0.17 -25.84
N GLU A 553 -7.71 1.19 -24.96
CA GLU A 553 -8.63 1.20 -23.81
C GLU A 553 -9.15 2.58 -23.34
N ASN A 554 -10.48 2.66 -23.18
CA ASN A 554 -11.15 3.81 -22.54
C ASN A 554 -10.85 3.87 -21.02
N ARG A 555 -10.58 5.09 -20.52
CA ARG A 555 -10.29 5.43 -19.10
C ARG A 555 -8.94 4.91 -18.57
N VAL A 556 -7.95 4.82 -19.44
CA VAL A 556 -6.53 4.68 -19.10
C VAL A 556 -5.83 6.01 -19.42
N PRO A 557 -4.80 6.45 -18.68
CA PRO A 557 -4.05 7.64 -19.07
C PRO A 557 -3.52 7.53 -20.50
N GLU A 558 -3.95 8.43 -21.40
CA GLU A 558 -3.48 8.48 -22.79
C GLU A 558 -2.04 8.97 -22.91
N ASN A 559 -1.57 9.76 -21.93
CA ASN A 559 -0.20 10.24 -21.85
C ASN A 559 0.48 9.63 -20.64
N ILE A 560 1.53 8.87 -20.89
CA ILE A 560 2.32 8.22 -19.84
C ILE A 560 3.54 9.09 -19.53
N VAL A 561 4.04 9.12 -18.30
CA VAL A 561 5.34 9.71 -17.98
C VAL A 561 6.12 8.69 -17.18
N ALA A 562 7.03 7.96 -17.83
CA ALA A 562 8.04 7.17 -17.13
C ALA A 562 9.25 8.06 -16.85
N SER A 563 9.71 8.13 -15.59
CA SER A 563 10.87 8.94 -15.21
C SER A 563 11.99 8.07 -14.63
N THR A 564 13.17 8.11 -15.24
CA THR A 564 14.39 7.47 -14.73
C THR A 564 15.46 8.54 -14.52
N LYS A 565 16.24 8.43 -13.45
CA LYS A 565 17.28 9.39 -13.10
C LYS A 565 18.65 8.70 -13.03
N LYS A 566 19.65 9.25 -13.71
CA LYS A 566 21.06 8.84 -13.60
C LYS A 566 21.91 10.03 -13.15
N GLN A 567 22.83 9.81 -12.21
CA GLN A 567 23.66 10.84 -11.64
C GLN A 567 25.12 10.67 -12.07
N LEU A 568 25.71 11.74 -12.58
CA LEU A 568 27.14 11.88 -12.81
C LEU A 568 27.76 12.55 -11.59
N ARG A 569 28.86 12.00 -11.09
CA ARG A 569 29.67 12.62 -10.04
C ARG A 569 31.08 12.82 -10.55
N LEU A 570 31.57 14.05 -10.44
CA LEU A 570 32.93 14.36 -10.83
C LEU A 570 33.90 13.64 -9.89
N GLN A 571 34.75 12.81 -10.45
CA GLN A 571 35.86 12.16 -9.79
C GLN A 571 37.03 13.13 -9.68
N THR A 572 37.72 13.08 -8.55
CA THR A 572 38.95 13.85 -8.36
C THR A 572 40.14 13.20 -9.03
N ASP A 573 41.05 14.03 -9.50
CA ASP A 573 42.35 13.63 -10.00
C ASP A 573 43.39 13.90 -8.90
N THR A 574 44.14 12.87 -8.52
CA THR A 574 45.15 12.92 -7.47
C THR A 574 46.48 12.47 -8.04
N VAL A 575 47.45 13.38 -8.05
CA VAL A 575 48.77 13.14 -8.63
C VAL A 575 49.84 13.22 -7.55
N LEU A 576 50.70 12.21 -7.50
CA LEU A 576 51.93 12.22 -6.72
C LEU A 576 53.07 12.76 -7.57
N TYR A 577 53.78 13.76 -7.05
CA TYR A 577 55.08 14.21 -7.54
C TYR A 577 56.16 13.78 -6.55
N SER A 578 57.28 13.26 -7.06
CA SER A 578 58.35 12.71 -6.26
C SER A 578 59.68 13.35 -6.63
N ASN A 579 60.46 13.77 -5.63
CA ASN A 579 61.84 14.21 -5.84
C ASN A 579 62.76 13.69 -4.72
N MET A 580 64.05 13.64 -5.03
CA MET A 580 65.10 13.22 -4.11
C MET A 580 66.02 14.41 -3.82
N ALA A 581 66.40 14.55 -2.55
CA ALA A 581 67.37 15.54 -2.11
C ALA A 581 68.49 14.87 -1.31
N TYR A 582 69.72 15.37 -1.49
CA TYR A 582 70.85 14.99 -0.64
C TYR A 582 70.65 15.54 0.78
N ASP A 583 71.02 14.77 1.81
CA ASP A 583 70.91 15.18 3.21
C ASP A 583 72.24 15.10 3.96
N LYS A 584 72.93 13.95 3.95
CA LYS A 584 74.19 13.76 4.72
C LYS A 584 75.11 12.74 4.04
N GLY A 585 76.43 12.93 4.15
CA GLY A 585 77.45 12.03 3.61
C GLY A 585 78.32 12.73 2.57
N THR A 586 78.77 12.00 1.56
CA THR A 586 79.41 12.60 0.37
C THR A 586 78.33 12.84 -0.69
N TYR A 587 78.37 14.01 -1.34
CA TYR A 587 77.38 14.38 -2.35
C TYR A 587 77.42 13.42 -3.55
N SER A 588 78.62 13.09 -4.03
CA SER A 588 78.84 11.92 -4.88
C SER A 588 78.99 10.69 -3.96
N PRO A 589 78.11 9.69 -4.04
CA PRO A 589 78.19 8.52 -3.18
C PRO A 589 79.50 7.78 -3.39
N GLU A 590 80.20 7.43 -2.32
CA GLU A 590 81.44 6.67 -2.40
C GLU A 590 81.18 5.19 -2.12
N VAL A 591 81.87 4.30 -2.83
CA VAL A 591 81.77 2.86 -2.61
C VAL A 591 81.98 2.53 -1.12
N ASN A 592 81.09 1.71 -0.57
CA ASN A 592 81.06 1.26 0.83
C ASN A 592 80.90 2.37 1.89
N LYS A 593 80.57 3.61 1.51
CA LYS A 593 80.25 4.69 2.44
C LYS A 593 78.76 5.03 2.40
N GLU A 594 78.16 5.21 3.58
CA GLU A 594 76.75 5.57 3.68
C GLU A 594 76.52 7.03 3.23
N VAL A 595 75.54 7.21 2.36
CA VAL A 595 74.94 8.51 2.03
C VAL A 595 73.46 8.49 2.41
N VAL A 596 72.99 9.56 3.03
CA VAL A 596 71.59 9.74 3.41
C VAL A 596 70.92 10.66 2.41
N TYR A 597 69.78 10.21 1.92
CA TYR A 597 68.91 10.96 1.04
C TYR A 597 67.56 11.21 1.70
N LYS A 598 66.94 12.33 1.33
CA LYS A 598 65.58 12.72 1.67
C LYS A 598 64.68 12.53 0.44
N TYR A 599 63.74 11.59 0.52
CA TYR A 599 62.65 11.48 -0.45
C TYR A 599 61.54 12.46 -0.07
N ILE A 600 61.07 13.24 -1.04
CA ILE A 600 60.01 14.22 -0.86
C ILE A 600 58.88 13.85 -1.82
N GLY A 601 57.70 13.61 -1.26
CA GLY A 601 56.46 13.35 -1.99
C GLY A 601 55.51 14.54 -1.84
N ASN A 602 55.04 15.07 -2.97
CA ASN A 602 54.06 16.15 -3.05
C ASN A 602 52.79 15.63 -3.70
N ILE A 603 51.66 15.72 -3.01
CA ILE A 603 50.37 15.25 -3.51
C ILE A 603 49.53 16.46 -3.88
N SER A 604 49.05 16.46 -5.13
CA SER A 604 48.03 17.38 -5.62
C SER A 604 46.69 16.67 -5.75
N ASN A 605 45.61 17.43 -5.67
CA ASN A 605 44.26 16.89 -5.72
C ASN A 605 43.24 17.94 -6.22
N THR A 606 42.37 17.57 -7.15
CA THR A 606 41.49 18.52 -7.85
C THR A 606 40.15 18.76 -7.15
N ALA A 607 39.15 17.90 -7.36
CA ALA A 607 37.72 18.20 -7.13
C ALA A 607 37.17 17.77 -5.76
N ASN A 608 37.63 16.65 -5.20
CA ASN A 608 37.05 16.05 -3.98
C ASN A 608 38.14 15.67 -3.00
N THR A 609 37.85 15.76 -1.70
CA THR A 609 38.75 15.20 -0.68
C THR A 609 38.95 13.71 -0.91
N VAL A 610 40.19 13.25 -0.86
CA VAL A 610 40.52 11.82 -0.88
C VAL A 610 40.91 11.32 0.50
N LYS A 611 40.48 10.09 0.80
CA LYS A 611 40.70 9.38 2.07
C LYS A 611 41.54 8.13 1.85
N ASP A 612 41.93 7.49 2.95
CA ASP A 612 42.70 6.24 2.96
C ASP A 612 43.99 6.32 2.14
N VAL A 613 44.60 7.50 2.15
CA VAL A 613 45.76 7.84 1.34
C VAL A 613 46.94 7.00 1.81
N THR A 614 47.43 6.13 0.94
CA THR A 614 48.50 5.19 1.24
C THR A 614 49.60 5.32 0.21
N PHE A 615 50.81 5.59 0.67
CA PHE A 615 52.02 5.55 -0.14
C PHE A 615 52.73 4.21 0.04
N THR A 616 53.13 3.58 -1.06
CA THR A 616 53.93 2.37 -1.07
C THR A 616 55.16 2.54 -1.95
N ALA A 617 56.29 2.01 -1.50
CA ALA A 617 57.53 1.93 -2.27
C ALA A 617 58.40 0.78 -1.78
N LYS A 618 59.39 0.36 -2.59
CA LYS A 618 60.32 -0.70 -2.22
C LYS A 618 61.76 -0.18 -2.18
N LEU A 619 62.50 -0.55 -1.15
CA LEU A 619 63.91 -0.21 -1.01
C LEU A 619 64.80 -1.31 -1.63
N PRO A 620 65.85 -0.95 -2.39
CA PRO A 620 66.80 -1.91 -2.95
C PRO A 620 67.69 -2.55 -1.86
N PRO A 621 68.46 -3.61 -2.21
CA PRO A 621 69.34 -4.35 -1.30
C PRO A 621 70.28 -3.51 -0.41
N ASN A 622 70.74 -2.41 -0.97
CA ASN A 622 71.75 -1.50 -0.43
C ASN A 622 71.16 -0.20 0.14
N ALA A 623 69.83 -0.08 0.21
CA ALA A 623 69.13 1.00 0.89
C ALA A 623 68.57 0.52 2.24
N THR A 624 68.56 1.43 3.21
CA THR A 624 68.08 1.22 4.57
C THR A 624 67.12 2.34 4.98
N TRP A 625 66.01 1.96 5.59
CA TRP A 625 65.07 2.89 6.20
C TRP A 625 65.70 3.54 7.45
N LYS A 626 65.72 4.88 7.54
CA LYS A 626 66.38 5.59 8.66
C LYS A 626 65.43 5.96 9.81
N GLY A 627 64.12 5.78 9.67
CA GLY A 627 63.15 6.15 10.71
C GLY A 627 62.96 7.65 10.89
N VAL A 628 63.49 8.48 10.00
CA VAL A 628 63.34 9.95 10.04
C VAL A 628 62.37 10.38 8.95
N TYR A 629 61.30 11.06 9.34
CA TYR A 629 60.22 11.49 8.45
C TYR A 629 59.73 12.91 8.77
N GLY A 630 59.03 13.47 7.80
CA GLY A 630 58.55 14.85 7.82
C GLY A 630 57.22 15.06 8.51
N PRO A 631 56.68 16.29 8.44
CA PRO A 631 55.36 16.58 8.98
C PRO A 631 54.31 15.69 8.31
N ASN A 632 53.13 15.58 8.94
CA ASN A 632 51.95 14.90 8.37
C ASN A 632 52.04 13.37 8.23
N ILE A 633 53.03 12.73 8.87
CA ILE A 633 53.12 11.28 9.01
C ILE A 633 53.03 10.92 10.51
N PRO A 634 51.93 10.31 10.97
CA PRO A 634 51.87 9.75 12.31
C PRO A 634 52.90 8.61 12.49
N PRO A 635 53.63 8.52 13.62
CA PRO A 635 54.63 7.46 13.83
C PRO A 635 54.06 6.04 13.64
N ALA A 636 52.82 5.82 14.07
CA ALA A 636 52.13 4.53 13.98
C ALA A 636 51.64 4.17 12.56
N SER A 637 51.72 5.10 11.59
CA SER A 637 51.21 4.91 10.23
C SER A 637 52.25 4.39 9.24
N ILE A 638 53.50 4.25 9.68
CA ILE A 638 54.61 3.71 8.87
C ILE A 638 54.79 2.23 9.18
N LYS A 639 54.82 1.41 8.12
CA LYS A 639 55.16 -0.01 8.20
C LYS A 639 56.30 -0.29 7.24
N TYR A 640 57.40 -0.85 7.75
CA TYR A 640 58.51 -1.32 6.93
C TYR A 640 58.70 -2.81 7.14
N ASN A 641 58.55 -3.59 6.07
CA ASN A 641 58.78 -5.02 6.10
C ASN A 641 60.23 -5.31 5.69
N GLN A 642 61.04 -5.80 6.63
CA GLN A 642 62.45 -6.06 6.39
C GLN A 642 62.72 -7.16 5.36
N SER A 643 61.87 -8.20 5.28
CA SER A 643 62.07 -9.31 4.35
C SER A 643 61.65 -8.95 2.92
N THR A 644 60.57 -8.18 2.74
CA THR A 644 60.14 -7.71 1.41
C THR A 644 60.77 -6.38 0.99
N ARG A 645 61.38 -5.64 1.93
CA ARG A 645 61.91 -4.27 1.78
C ARG A 645 60.84 -3.26 1.34
N GLU A 646 59.60 -3.54 1.67
CA GLU A 646 58.46 -2.70 1.32
C GLU A 646 58.18 -1.70 2.43
N LEU A 647 58.03 -0.44 2.04
CA LEU A 647 57.67 0.69 2.88
C LEU A 647 56.22 1.07 2.55
N THR A 648 55.35 1.03 3.55
CA THR A 648 53.97 1.50 3.47
C THR A 648 53.78 2.64 4.46
N ILE A 649 53.26 3.77 3.99
CA ILE A 649 52.96 4.95 4.80
C ILE A 649 51.49 5.29 4.59
N SER A 650 50.70 5.22 5.65
CA SER A 650 49.34 5.79 5.64
C SER A 650 49.42 7.27 5.98
N LEU A 651 48.90 8.10 5.08
CA LEU A 651 48.87 9.55 5.16
C LEU A 651 47.45 10.01 5.55
N SER A 652 47.32 11.20 6.11
CA SER A 652 45.99 11.79 6.33
C SER A 652 45.31 12.17 5.01
N ASP A 653 44.01 12.44 5.09
CA ASP A 653 43.18 12.93 4.00
C ASP A 653 43.86 14.09 3.24
N VAL A 654 43.69 14.09 1.91
CA VAL A 654 44.14 15.19 1.05
C VAL A 654 42.89 15.94 0.60
N GLU A 655 42.79 17.20 1.00
CA GLU A 655 41.64 18.05 0.70
C GLU A 655 41.51 18.34 -0.81
N ALA A 656 40.29 18.65 -1.24
CA ALA A 656 40.07 19.20 -2.59
C ALA A 656 40.85 20.51 -2.77
N GLY A 657 41.49 20.68 -3.93
CA GLY A 657 42.28 21.86 -4.31
C GLY A 657 43.74 21.86 -3.86
N ALA A 658 44.25 20.77 -3.27
CA ALA A 658 45.65 20.67 -2.91
C ALA A 658 46.55 20.84 -4.15
N GLY A 659 47.48 21.80 -4.12
CA GLY A 659 48.33 22.16 -5.25
C GLY A 659 47.69 23.10 -6.28
N ILE A 660 46.50 23.65 -6.01
CA ILE A 660 45.80 24.59 -6.91
C ILE A 660 45.49 25.91 -6.18
N ASP A 661 44.58 25.88 -5.20
CA ASP A 661 44.28 27.03 -4.32
C ASP A 661 44.68 26.77 -2.86
N LYS A 662 45.16 25.56 -2.56
CA LYS A 662 45.77 25.17 -1.30
C LYS A 662 47.21 24.71 -1.54
N PRO A 663 48.11 24.81 -0.55
CA PRO A 663 49.44 24.25 -0.66
C PRO A 663 49.42 22.75 -1.02
N LEU A 664 50.44 22.31 -1.75
CA LEU A 664 50.67 20.88 -2.00
C LEU A 664 50.77 20.12 -0.68
N ARG A 665 50.20 18.91 -0.63
CA ARG A 665 50.36 18.05 0.54
C ARG A 665 51.73 17.39 0.46
N GLU A 666 52.69 17.93 1.20
CA GLU A 666 54.04 17.39 1.31
C GLU A 666 54.14 16.34 2.43
N PHE A 667 54.86 15.25 2.14
CA PHE A 667 55.45 14.35 3.13
C PHE A 667 56.88 13.99 2.70
N TYR A 668 57.74 13.65 3.65
CA TYR A 668 59.09 13.22 3.33
C TYR A 668 59.60 12.15 4.27
N PHE A 669 60.62 11.41 3.83
CA PHE A 669 61.35 10.48 4.67
C PHE A 669 62.80 10.33 4.24
N LYS A 670 63.65 9.84 5.15
CA LYS A 670 65.07 9.64 4.90
C LYS A 670 65.43 8.17 4.74
N ILE A 671 66.30 7.91 3.76
CA ILE A 671 66.88 6.59 3.50
C ILE A 671 68.41 6.69 3.51
N GLY A 672 69.07 5.69 4.06
CA GLY A 672 70.51 5.50 3.95
C GLY A 672 70.80 4.59 2.77
N PHE A 673 71.86 4.88 2.04
CA PHE A 673 72.27 4.14 0.85
C PHE A 673 73.77 3.88 0.91
N ILE A 674 74.18 2.62 0.72
CA ILE A 674 75.59 2.22 0.71
C ILE A 674 75.91 1.64 -0.68
N PRO A 675 76.54 2.41 -1.58
CA PRO A 675 76.89 1.91 -2.90
C PRO A 675 77.89 0.74 -2.84
N THR A 676 77.78 -0.20 -3.77
CA THR A 676 78.73 -1.32 -3.92
C THR A 676 79.76 -1.03 -5.02
N LEU A 677 80.87 -1.78 -5.03
CA LEU A 677 81.92 -1.62 -6.06
C LEU A 677 81.38 -1.74 -7.50
N THR A 678 80.42 -2.65 -7.71
CA THR A 678 79.76 -2.86 -9.01
C THR A 678 78.91 -1.68 -9.50
N GLN A 679 78.62 -0.72 -8.63
CA GLN A 679 77.83 0.46 -8.93
C GLN A 679 78.69 1.70 -9.23
N SER A 680 80.02 1.59 -9.13
CA SER A 680 80.95 2.68 -9.47
C SER A 680 80.69 3.21 -10.89
N GLY A 681 80.62 4.54 -11.03
CA GLY A 681 80.28 5.24 -12.27
C GLY A 681 78.79 5.21 -12.65
N GLN A 682 77.92 4.53 -11.89
CA GLN A 682 76.49 4.41 -12.19
C GLN A 682 75.64 5.33 -11.30
N LEU A 683 74.34 5.47 -11.64
CA LEU A 683 73.30 6.12 -10.84
C LEU A 683 72.33 5.07 -10.27
N PRO A 684 72.66 4.37 -9.18
CA PRO A 684 71.80 3.33 -8.64
C PRO A 684 70.43 3.84 -8.25
N ILE A 685 69.41 2.99 -8.42
CA ILE A 685 68.08 3.21 -7.86
C ILE A 685 68.18 3.15 -6.33
N THR A 686 67.52 4.08 -5.66
CA THR A 686 67.43 4.19 -4.20
C THR A 686 66.00 3.93 -3.70
N ILE A 687 64.98 4.15 -4.54
CA ILE A 687 63.56 3.86 -4.27
C ILE A 687 62.91 3.29 -5.52
N MET A 688 62.26 2.12 -5.40
CA MET A 688 61.57 1.43 -6.48
C MET A 688 60.04 1.57 -6.38
N ASN A 689 59.40 1.79 -7.52
CA ASN A 689 57.93 1.76 -7.72
C ASN A 689 57.09 2.60 -6.72
N PRO A 690 57.45 3.87 -6.46
CA PRO A 690 56.65 4.76 -5.61
C PRO A 690 55.21 4.91 -6.16
N THR A 691 54.25 4.47 -5.37
CA THR A 691 52.83 4.43 -5.72
C THR A 691 52.01 5.06 -4.61
N LEU A 692 51.06 5.92 -4.97
CA LEU A 692 50.03 6.45 -4.11
C LEU A 692 48.70 5.78 -4.45
N THR A 693 47.97 5.32 -3.45
CA THR A 693 46.58 4.89 -3.58
C THR A 693 45.70 5.69 -2.63
N ALA A 694 44.48 6.02 -3.06
CA ALA A 694 43.51 6.73 -2.23
C ALA A 694 42.09 6.38 -2.65
N THR A 695 41.10 6.82 -1.88
CA THR A 695 39.68 6.69 -2.20
C THR A 695 39.01 8.05 -2.26
N ASP A 696 38.34 8.36 -3.37
CA ASP A 696 37.55 9.59 -3.51
C ASP A 696 36.34 9.54 -2.58
N SER A 697 36.22 10.51 -1.67
CA SER A 697 35.13 10.56 -0.67
C SER A 697 33.75 10.91 -1.25
N PHE A 698 33.65 11.28 -2.51
CA PHE A 698 32.41 11.65 -3.18
C PHE A 698 31.90 10.58 -4.15
N THR A 699 32.80 10.00 -4.94
CA THR A 699 32.47 8.94 -5.90
C THR A 699 32.63 7.55 -5.31
N GLY A 700 33.51 7.38 -4.32
CA GLY A 700 33.91 6.06 -3.78
C GLY A 700 34.97 5.35 -4.63
N GLU A 701 35.42 5.96 -5.73
CA GLU A 701 36.40 5.37 -6.64
C GLU A 701 37.79 5.27 -6.00
N LYS A 702 38.51 4.20 -6.34
CA LYS A 702 39.91 4.03 -5.96
C LYS A 702 40.80 4.73 -6.97
N ILE A 703 41.68 5.58 -6.47
CA ILE A 703 42.64 6.34 -7.26
C ILE A 703 44.02 5.71 -7.07
N GLN A 704 44.79 5.61 -8.15
CA GLN A 704 46.18 5.17 -8.12
C GLN A 704 47.04 6.13 -8.95
N SER A 705 48.10 6.66 -8.32
CA SER A 705 49.10 7.49 -8.96
C SER A 705 50.48 6.84 -8.80
N LYS A 706 51.21 6.66 -9.89
CA LYS A 706 52.55 6.05 -9.89
C LYS A 706 53.59 7.06 -10.34
N THR A 707 54.76 7.03 -9.70
CA THR A 707 55.91 7.82 -10.13
C THR A 707 57.08 6.91 -10.49
N ASN A 708 58.06 7.47 -11.22
CA ASN A 708 59.26 6.72 -11.60
C ASN A 708 60.09 6.34 -10.36
N SER A 709 60.85 5.25 -10.48
CA SER A 709 61.84 4.89 -9.46
C SER A 709 62.90 5.98 -9.35
N MET A 710 63.33 6.27 -8.12
CA MET A 710 64.27 7.34 -7.83
C MET A 710 65.69 6.80 -7.73
N SER A 711 66.68 7.52 -8.26
CA SER A 711 68.09 7.14 -8.21
C SER A 711 68.92 8.06 -7.30
N THR A 712 70.23 7.85 -7.26
CA THR A 712 71.19 8.77 -6.62
C THR A 712 71.32 10.11 -7.35
N SER A 713 70.66 10.28 -8.50
CA SER A 713 70.58 11.55 -9.21
C SER A 713 69.75 12.55 -8.38
N VAL A 714 70.42 13.59 -7.89
CA VAL A 714 69.82 14.67 -7.09
C VAL A 714 70.01 16.01 -7.79
N THR A 715 68.98 16.84 -7.81
CA THR A 715 69.04 18.20 -8.38
C THR A 715 69.46 19.17 -7.28
N THR A 716 70.57 19.87 -7.45
CA THR A 716 70.96 21.01 -6.58
C THR A 716 70.58 22.31 -7.27
N GLY A 717 69.87 23.19 -6.56
CA GLY A 717 69.21 24.38 -7.11
C GLY A 717 70.11 25.49 -7.68
N GLN A 718 71.38 25.23 -8.00
CA GLN A 718 72.28 26.23 -8.62
C GLN A 718 73.16 25.73 -9.78
N TYR A 719 73.24 24.44 -10.08
CA TYR A 719 74.07 23.97 -11.21
C TYR A 719 73.39 22.80 -11.93
N SER A 720 73.35 22.89 -13.26
CA SER A 720 73.05 21.78 -14.17
C SER A 720 74.22 20.78 -14.26
N GLU A 721 74.75 20.35 -13.11
CA GLU A 721 75.64 19.20 -13.02
C GLU A 721 74.90 18.05 -12.34
N VAL A 722 74.62 17.00 -13.12
CA VAL A 722 74.06 15.74 -12.65
C VAL A 722 75.14 15.00 -11.85
N GLY A 723 75.36 15.44 -10.61
CA GLY A 723 76.15 14.72 -9.62
C GLY A 723 75.29 13.65 -8.94
N GLY A 724 75.87 12.47 -8.73
CA GLY A 724 75.16 11.32 -8.16
C GLY A 724 75.76 9.98 -8.57
N ALA A 725 76.65 9.98 -9.57
CA ALA A 725 77.41 8.79 -9.94
C ALA A 725 78.28 8.35 -8.77
N VAL A 726 78.31 7.04 -8.53
CA VAL A 726 79.10 6.46 -7.43
C VAL A 726 80.59 6.61 -7.74
N LYS A 727 81.36 7.16 -6.81
CA LYS A 727 82.82 7.30 -6.86
C LYS A 727 83.51 6.10 -6.23
#